data_AF-A0A098QXC2-F1
#
_entry.id   AF-A0A098QXC2-F1
#
_cell.length_a   1.000
_cell.length_b   1.000
_cell.length_c   1.000
_cell.angle_alpha   90.00
_cell.angle_beta   90.00
_cell.angle_gamma   90.00
#
_symmetry.space_group_name_H-M   'P 1'
#
loop_
_entity.id
_entity.type
_entity.pdbx_description
1 polymer ?
#
loop_
_entity_poly.entity_id
_entity_poly.type
_entity_poly.pdbx_seq_one_letter_code
_entity_poly.pdbx_strand_id
1 'polypeptide(L)'
;MRQDRTQGRLRTILVWTVAVAMVAGCAVRAQVRAESATGSRGVLIILPREGFDELQYTIAWARLRANGIPFSLASSPGGVARGQLGMEVALDLPVSRVNPEDYRGLLLLSGPGVQSLIEDASVQGLVEQWGEEGRPVAALEGAPAVLAQAGLLTGRQAVCWPTWRGQVRQFGAEIMPGITARAGFILTGLGGSDENTTAFMREFITMVQDGAGNQVENLPFMLDADGRRFVMSHGGRTRTGLVVFPPGLGPDSGGAVGGTGQDGEYSLVLGLHGMAGTGEDFREKGFDVPARELGFLMVYPDGYNGDWDVIPGRPTLFDDEGFFRRLITVFLEEYPVDPGRVYVTGHSLGAFMSYRLAQDLSAMIAAAAPGAGLMYPSRKPEKPVHPVSILHIHARDDWNVPFDGDPLYDSPVSVAECMEFWRGVNGVQGSGEAAEGEEFFSWRGVRGIRWPGADGITETALVEHPTGGHGWLPFATEQIASFFYHHPPRPNSVEISYQNLPSYGETGRSMTIAATVRDPEGIGQIVFLKNGEVLGRDDSPPYTVDWMESVPGTYRITARAELKDGGIVASTDNRSIYITPPRLDPLASRGTVMTVRSSSNESPALKPENLLDGDPYTRWASEYSDDQWLEIDLGAVRGVSGLTLVWEAAHARAYGIEISSDGGDWTELYRTEDCPGGTETLTWPAQEARYIRLRGHGRATAYGYSLWDVVVHGE
;
A
#
# COMPACT_ATOMS: atom_id res chain seq x y z
N MET A 1 -35.75 -22.86 45.25
CA MET A 1 -34.42 -22.35 45.65
C MET A 1 -33.38 -22.77 44.63
N ARG A 2 -33.17 -21.99 43.57
CA ARG A 2 -32.01 -22.04 42.65
C ARG A 2 -32.21 -20.97 41.58
N GLN A 3 -31.98 -19.72 41.96
CA GLN A 3 -31.86 -18.60 41.03
C GLN A 3 -30.98 -17.54 41.71
N ASP A 4 -29.71 -17.87 42.02
CA ASP A 4 -28.78 -16.85 42.55
C ASP A 4 -27.28 -17.19 42.48
N ARG A 5 -26.80 -17.88 41.42
CA ARG A 5 -25.35 -18.15 41.28
C ARG A 5 -24.69 -17.74 39.97
N THR A 6 -25.44 -17.19 39.01
CA THR A 6 -24.89 -16.72 37.73
C THR A 6 -24.71 -15.20 37.62
N GLN A 7 -25.29 -14.39 38.51
CA GLN A 7 -25.04 -12.93 38.52
C GLN A 7 -23.73 -12.50 39.21
N GLY A 8 -23.11 -13.37 40.04
CA GLY A 8 -21.86 -13.04 40.74
C GLY A 8 -20.58 -13.12 39.91
N ARG A 9 -20.55 -13.93 38.83
CA ARG A 9 -19.35 -14.09 37.98
C ARG A 9 -19.26 -13.04 36.86
N LEU A 10 -20.39 -12.57 36.33
CA LEU A 10 -20.44 -11.51 35.31
C LEU A 10 -20.05 -10.12 35.86
N ARG A 11 -20.33 -9.82 37.13
CA ARG A 11 -19.84 -8.58 37.77
C ARG A 11 -18.35 -8.60 38.09
N THR A 12 -17.73 -9.77 38.24
CA THR A 12 -16.30 -9.84 38.54
C THR A 12 -15.46 -9.65 37.27
N ILE A 13 -15.89 -10.19 36.12
CA ILE A 13 -15.15 -10.00 34.85
C ILE A 13 -15.32 -8.57 34.30
N LEU A 14 -16.51 -7.98 34.41
CA LEU A 14 -16.74 -6.59 33.98
C LEU A 14 -15.96 -5.55 34.82
N VAL A 15 -15.73 -5.83 36.11
CA VAL A 15 -14.90 -4.97 36.98
C VAL A 15 -13.41 -5.11 36.63
N TRP A 16 -12.94 -6.24 36.10
CA TRP A 16 -11.57 -6.40 35.62
C TRP A 16 -11.34 -5.76 34.24
N THR A 17 -12.30 -5.82 33.31
CA THR A 17 -12.15 -5.14 31.99
C THR A 17 -12.24 -3.61 32.12
N VAL A 18 -13.08 -3.10 33.03
CA VAL A 18 -13.12 -1.66 33.36
C VAL A 18 -11.90 -1.24 34.17
N ALA A 19 -11.37 -2.09 35.06
CA ALA A 19 -10.12 -1.81 35.76
C ALA A 19 -8.89 -1.87 34.82
N VAL A 20 -8.84 -2.76 33.84
CA VAL A 20 -7.76 -2.80 32.83
C VAL A 20 -7.86 -1.63 31.86
N ALA A 21 -9.06 -1.17 31.48
CA ALA A 21 -9.24 0.07 30.72
C ALA A 21 -8.94 1.33 31.55
N MET A 22 -9.20 1.34 32.86
CA MET A 22 -8.80 2.43 33.76
C MET A 22 -7.30 2.39 34.10
N VAL A 23 -6.66 1.22 34.17
CA VAL A 23 -5.22 1.06 34.39
C VAL A 23 -4.45 1.32 33.11
N ALA A 24 -4.95 0.93 31.93
CA ALA A 24 -4.42 1.34 30.63
C ALA A 24 -4.68 2.83 30.38
N GLY A 25 -5.84 3.38 30.77
CA GLY A 25 -6.12 4.81 30.76
C GLY A 25 -5.28 5.61 31.77
N CYS A 26 -4.90 5.01 32.91
CA CYS A 26 -3.98 5.60 33.88
C CYS A 26 -2.52 5.45 33.44
N ALA A 27 -2.14 4.37 32.76
CA ALA A 27 -0.82 4.17 32.18
C ALA A 27 -0.62 5.07 30.96
N VAL A 28 -1.63 5.24 30.11
CA VAL A 28 -1.67 6.24 29.02
C VAL A 28 -1.71 7.65 29.60
N ARG A 29 -2.45 7.94 30.67
CA ARG A 29 -2.36 9.25 31.36
C ARG A 29 -1.01 9.48 32.05
N ALA A 30 -0.36 8.42 32.54
CA ALA A 30 0.98 8.48 33.13
C ALA A 30 2.06 8.59 32.05
N GLN A 31 1.84 8.04 30.85
CA GLN A 31 2.73 8.09 29.71
C GLN A 31 2.57 9.40 28.93
N VAL A 32 1.36 9.96 28.82
CA VAL A 32 1.12 11.33 28.36
C VAL A 32 1.68 12.35 29.37
N ARG A 33 1.61 12.07 30.68
CA ARG A 33 2.33 12.89 31.70
C ARG A 33 3.85 12.68 31.65
N ALA A 34 4.35 11.49 31.34
CA ALA A 34 5.77 11.22 31.21
C ALA A 34 6.35 11.80 29.90
N GLU A 35 5.59 11.82 28.81
CA GLU A 35 5.94 12.49 27.54
C GLU A 35 5.88 14.02 27.69
N SER A 36 5.00 14.53 28.55
CA SER A 36 5.02 15.95 28.96
C SER A 36 6.29 16.35 29.71
N ALA A 37 7.10 15.38 30.18
CA ALA A 37 8.40 15.63 30.80
C ALA A 37 9.52 15.92 29.78
N THR A 38 9.25 15.83 28.46
CA THR A 38 10.20 16.22 27.40
C THR A 38 10.07 17.68 26.95
N GLY A 39 9.12 18.44 27.52
CA GLY A 39 9.01 19.88 27.30
C GLY A 39 8.47 20.32 25.93
N SER A 40 8.01 19.42 25.06
CA SER A 40 7.40 19.80 23.77
C SER A 40 5.87 19.96 23.90
N ARG A 41 5.36 21.17 23.64
CA ARG A 41 3.91 21.48 23.62
C ARG A 41 3.25 20.85 22.38
N GLY A 42 2.00 20.38 22.50
CA GLY A 42 1.26 19.68 21.43
C GLY A 42 0.42 20.59 20.52
N VAL A 43 -0.40 20.01 19.65
CA VAL A 43 -1.41 20.73 18.83
C VAL A 43 -2.79 20.62 19.49
N LEU A 44 -3.57 21.69 19.46
CA LEU A 44 -4.99 21.65 19.78
C LEU A 44 -5.80 21.50 18.48
N ILE A 45 -6.64 20.47 18.40
CA ILE A 45 -7.59 20.30 17.29
C ILE A 45 -8.98 20.64 17.79
N ILE A 46 -9.65 21.57 17.11
CA ILE A 46 -11.06 21.90 17.35
C ILE A 46 -11.87 21.41 16.16
N LEU A 47 -12.91 20.64 16.45
CA LEU A 47 -13.82 20.08 15.46
C LEU A 47 -15.28 20.30 15.87
N PRO A 48 -16.23 20.39 14.91
CA PRO A 48 -17.65 20.52 15.21
C PRO A 48 -18.13 19.41 16.12
N ARG A 49 -18.99 19.75 17.07
CA ARG A 49 -19.56 18.78 18.02
C ARG A 49 -20.33 17.67 17.31
N GLU A 50 -21.10 18.07 16.31
CA GLU A 50 -21.91 17.21 15.44
C GLU A 50 -21.56 17.54 14.00
N GLY A 51 -21.49 16.55 13.12
CA GLY A 51 -21.21 16.71 11.70
C GLY A 51 -19.82 17.27 11.40
N PHE A 52 -18.77 16.82 12.10
CA PHE A 52 -17.40 17.06 11.65
C PHE A 52 -17.05 16.16 10.46
N ASP A 53 -16.06 16.57 9.67
CA ASP A 53 -15.58 15.79 8.52
C ASP A 53 -14.60 14.68 8.96
N GLU A 54 -15.00 13.41 8.84
CA GLU A 54 -14.17 12.26 9.23
C GLU A 54 -12.87 12.14 8.45
N LEU A 55 -12.86 12.50 7.17
CA LEU A 55 -11.68 12.40 6.32
C LEU A 55 -10.62 13.38 6.81
N GLN A 56 -11.03 14.62 7.11
CA GLN A 56 -10.14 15.63 7.68
C GLN A 56 -9.57 15.22 9.02
N TYR A 57 -10.43 14.71 9.91
CA TYR A 57 -10.00 14.22 11.22
C TYR A 57 -9.01 13.06 11.09
N THR A 58 -9.31 12.06 10.26
CA THR A 58 -8.49 10.86 10.11
C THR A 58 -7.12 11.19 9.53
N ILE A 59 -7.06 12.06 8.52
CA ILE A 59 -5.79 12.52 7.94
C ILE A 59 -5.00 13.33 8.96
N ALA A 60 -5.63 14.26 9.67
CA ALA A 60 -4.95 15.05 10.70
C ALA A 60 -4.39 14.17 11.82
N TRP A 61 -5.19 13.22 12.33
CA TRP A 61 -4.80 12.24 13.34
C TRP A 61 -3.59 11.42 12.89
N ALA A 62 -3.65 10.85 11.68
CA ALA A 62 -2.60 10.00 11.14
C ALA A 62 -1.30 10.78 10.95
N ARG A 63 -1.39 11.99 10.38
CA ARG A 63 -0.22 12.82 10.07
C ARG A 63 0.48 13.36 11.31
N LEU A 64 -0.28 13.82 12.31
CA LEU A 64 0.31 14.31 13.55
C LEU A 64 1.01 13.17 14.30
N ARG A 65 0.42 11.97 14.34
CA ARG A 65 1.06 10.79 14.94
C ARG A 65 2.31 10.35 14.19
N ALA A 66 2.25 10.27 12.86
CA ALA A 66 3.41 9.91 12.03
C ALA A 66 4.59 10.87 12.23
N ASN A 67 4.32 12.13 12.60
CA ASN A 67 5.33 13.14 12.88
C ASN A 67 5.68 13.28 14.38
N GLY A 68 5.21 12.37 15.23
CA GLY A 68 5.47 12.40 16.67
C GLY A 68 4.93 13.65 17.38
N ILE A 69 3.89 14.28 16.84
CA ILE A 69 3.30 15.52 17.39
C ILE A 69 2.12 15.14 18.30
N PRO A 70 2.23 15.35 19.63
CA PRO A 70 1.10 15.12 20.53
C PRO A 70 -0.01 16.14 20.22
N PHE A 71 -1.27 15.73 20.37
CA PHE A 71 -2.41 16.62 20.20
C PHE A 71 -3.54 16.34 21.18
N SER A 72 -4.40 17.33 21.39
CA SER A 72 -5.66 17.18 22.14
C SER A 72 -6.84 17.57 21.27
N LEU A 73 -7.98 16.91 21.50
CA LEU A 73 -9.24 17.15 20.82
C LEU A 73 -10.19 17.96 21.70
N ALA A 74 -10.72 19.05 21.15
CA ALA A 74 -11.70 19.89 21.83
C ALA A 74 -12.90 20.24 20.93
N SER A 75 -14.02 20.53 21.57
CA SER A 75 -15.22 21.11 20.94
C SER A 75 -16.02 21.91 21.96
N SER A 76 -17.08 22.56 21.51
CA SER A 76 -18.03 23.28 22.37
C SER A 76 -19.45 22.75 22.16
N PRO A 77 -20.08 22.11 23.16
CA PRO A 77 -19.48 21.63 24.43
C PRO A 77 -18.50 20.45 24.21
N GLY A 78 -17.83 20.01 25.27
CA GLY A 78 -17.00 18.79 25.25
C GLY A 78 -17.82 17.49 25.18
N GLY A 79 -17.18 16.32 25.39
CA GLY A 79 -17.84 15.00 25.38
C GLY A 79 -17.42 14.11 24.19
N VAL A 80 -18.36 13.44 23.51
CA VAL A 80 -18.11 12.60 22.31
C VAL A 80 -18.56 13.25 20.99
N ALA A 81 -17.65 13.78 20.17
CA ALA A 81 -18.04 14.40 18.91
C ALA A 81 -18.49 13.35 17.88
N ARG A 82 -19.42 13.73 16.99
CA ARG A 82 -19.99 12.83 15.98
C ARG A 82 -19.78 13.37 14.57
N GLY A 83 -19.26 12.55 13.69
CA GLY A 83 -18.96 12.93 12.31
C GLY A 83 -20.15 12.76 11.37
N GLN A 84 -20.04 13.27 10.14
CA GLN A 84 -21.10 13.25 9.13
C GLN A 84 -21.42 11.85 8.58
N LEU A 85 -20.49 10.89 8.69
CA LEU A 85 -20.63 9.48 8.34
C LEU A 85 -20.84 8.57 9.57
N GLY A 86 -21.01 9.15 10.77
CA GLY A 86 -21.36 8.44 12.00
C GLY A 86 -20.17 8.04 12.88
N MET A 87 -18.94 8.51 12.60
CA MET A 87 -17.81 8.28 13.48
C MET A 87 -18.00 8.99 14.83
N GLU A 88 -17.70 8.32 15.94
CA GLU A 88 -17.69 8.92 17.27
C GLU A 88 -16.26 9.08 17.81
N VAL A 89 -15.92 10.27 18.28
CA VAL A 89 -14.59 10.60 18.82
C VAL A 89 -14.71 11.22 20.20
N ALA A 90 -14.04 10.63 21.20
CA ALA A 90 -13.98 11.20 22.54
C ALA A 90 -13.07 12.45 22.55
N LEU A 91 -13.60 13.56 23.08
CA LEU A 91 -12.87 14.82 23.24
C LEU A 91 -12.14 14.83 24.59
N ASP A 92 -10.93 15.37 24.60
CA ASP A 92 -10.10 15.46 25.80
C ASP A 92 -10.60 16.55 26.75
N LEU A 93 -11.11 17.65 26.19
CA LEU A 93 -11.57 18.81 26.95
C LEU A 93 -12.61 19.66 26.19
N PRO A 94 -13.54 20.35 26.88
CA PRO A 94 -14.33 21.41 26.27
C PRO A 94 -13.44 22.64 25.97
N VAL A 95 -13.77 23.38 24.91
CA VAL A 95 -13.04 24.62 24.53
C VAL A 95 -12.93 25.61 25.69
N SER A 96 -13.95 25.73 26.54
CA SER A 96 -13.96 26.61 27.72
C SER A 96 -12.92 26.25 28.80
N ARG A 97 -12.24 25.11 28.70
CA ARG A 97 -11.17 24.68 29.61
C ARG A 97 -9.79 24.63 28.94
N VAL A 98 -9.69 25.03 27.69
CA VAL A 98 -8.42 25.10 26.98
C VAL A 98 -7.59 26.22 27.60
N ASN A 99 -6.35 25.89 27.99
CA ASN A 99 -5.31 26.88 28.22
C ASN A 99 -4.44 26.96 26.96
N PRO A 100 -4.44 28.09 26.22
CA PRO A 100 -3.66 28.22 25.00
C PRO A 100 -2.18 27.90 25.20
N GLU A 101 -1.60 28.25 26.35
CA GLU A 101 -0.17 28.07 26.61
C GLU A 101 0.28 26.60 26.57
N ASP A 102 -0.62 25.62 26.71
CA ASP A 102 -0.25 24.19 26.73
C ASP A 102 0.09 23.63 25.33
N TYR A 103 -0.16 24.42 24.29
CA TYR A 103 -0.08 24.01 22.90
C TYR A 103 0.94 24.84 22.11
N ARG A 104 1.26 24.45 20.88
CA ARG A 104 2.10 25.21 19.95
C ARG A 104 1.44 25.51 18.60
N GLY A 105 0.30 24.87 18.33
CA GLY A 105 -0.51 25.12 17.14
C GLY A 105 -1.99 24.83 17.38
N LEU A 106 -2.84 25.54 16.66
CA LEU A 106 -4.29 25.36 16.65
C LEU A 106 -4.74 24.91 15.26
N LEU A 107 -5.51 23.83 15.20
CA LEU A 107 -6.07 23.27 13.97
C LEU A 107 -7.61 23.27 14.06
N LEU A 108 -8.26 23.99 13.15
CA LEU A 108 -9.72 24.05 13.03
C LEU A 108 -10.16 23.17 11.86
N LEU A 109 -10.86 22.08 12.18
CA LEU A 109 -11.45 21.18 11.18
C LEU A 109 -12.90 21.57 10.88
N SER A 110 -13.37 21.15 9.71
CA SER A 110 -14.68 21.52 9.16
C SER A 110 -15.66 20.35 9.24
N GLY A 111 -16.69 20.42 8.41
CA GLY A 111 -17.80 19.49 8.26
C GLY A 111 -19.12 20.26 8.18
N PRO A 112 -20.24 19.60 7.86
CA PRO A 112 -21.56 20.22 7.83
C PRO A 112 -21.94 21.00 9.10
N GLY A 113 -21.37 20.62 10.25
CA GLY A 113 -21.60 21.29 11.54
C GLY A 113 -20.74 22.51 11.83
N VAL A 114 -19.86 22.94 10.92
CA VAL A 114 -18.88 24.02 11.18
C VAL A 114 -19.51 25.35 11.60
N GLN A 115 -20.77 25.62 11.22
CA GLN A 115 -21.52 26.79 11.66
C GLN A 115 -21.56 26.91 13.19
N SER A 116 -21.61 25.78 13.92
CA SER A 116 -21.58 25.78 15.39
C SER A 116 -20.27 26.35 15.96
N LEU A 117 -19.14 26.13 15.30
CA LEU A 117 -17.86 26.70 15.72
C LEU A 117 -17.77 28.19 15.41
N ILE A 118 -18.37 28.62 14.30
CA ILE A 118 -18.39 30.02 13.87
C ILE A 118 -19.18 30.87 14.88
N GLU A 119 -20.31 30.37 15.37
CA GLU A 119 -21.21 31.11 16.28
C GLU A 119 -20.82 31.00 17.76
N ASP A 120 -19.94 30.07 18.13
CA ASP A 120 -19.58 29.82 19.53
C ASP A 120 -18.61 30.88 20.07
N ALA A 121 -19.06 31.64 21.08
CA ALA A 121 -18.28 32.71 21.70
C ALA A 121 -16.98 32.23 22.37
N SER A 122 -16.92 30.98 22.86
CA SER A 122 -15.71 30.42 23.48
C SER A 122 -14.67 30.09 22.42
N VAL A 123 -15.10 29.57 21.26
CA VAL A 123 -14.24 29.33 20.10
C VAL A 123 -13.70 30.64 19.54
N GLN A 124 -14.57 31.65 19.37
CA GLN A 124 -14.16 32.97 18.89
C GLN A 124 -13.13 33.63 19.83
N GLY A 125 -13.40 33.67 21.14
CA GLY A 125 -12.47 34.25 22.11
C GLY A 125 -11.12 33.52 22.16
N LEU A 126 -11.12 32.20 22.00
CA LEU A 126 -9.88 31.42 21.92
C LEU A 126 -9.06 31.75 20.66
N VAL A 127 -9.72 31.85 19.50
CA VAL A 127 -9.06 32.17 18.21
C VAL A 127 -8.53 33.61 18.20
N GLU A 128 -9.26 34.56 18.76
CA GLU A 128 -8.81 35.95 18.95
C GLU A 128 -7.54 35.99 19.80
N GLN A 129 -7.55 35.35 20.97
CA GLN A 129 -6.37 35.26 21.84
C GLN A 129 -5.18 34.61 21.11
N TRP A 130 -5.42 33.52 20.36
CA TRP A 130 -4.39 32.83 19.58
C TRP A 130 -3.75 33.75 18.52
N GLY A 131 -4.57 34.59 17.89
CA GLY A 131 -4.17 35.57 16.91
C GLY A 131 -3.33 36.70 17.50
N GLU A 132 -3.69 37.21 18.68
CA GLU A 132 -2.91 38.22 19.42
C GLU A 132 -1.51 37.71 19.78
N GLU A 133 -1.39 36.42 20.12
CA GLU A 133 -0.11 35.77 20.43
C GLU A 133 0.72 35.44 19.18
N GLY A 134 0.16 35.59 17.97
CA GLY A 134 0.85 35.33 16.70
C GLY A 134 1.24 33.85 16.50
N ARG A 135 0.48 32.93 17.09
CA ARG A 135 0.82 31.50 17.13
C ARG A 135 0.27 30.74 15.92
N PRO A 136 0.93 29.66 15.49
CA PRO A 136 0.45 28.83 14.39
C PRO A 136 -1.03 28.47 14.52
N VAL A 137 -1.84 28.88 13.55
CA VAL A 137 -3.27 28.54 13.45
C VAL A 137 -3.61 28.14 12.02
N ALA A 138 -4.35 27.05 11.86
CA ALA A 138 -4.75 26.55 10.57
C ALA A 138 -6.25 26.21 10.52
N ALA A 139 -6.92 26.50 9.41
CA ALA A 139 -8.33 26.21 9.21
C ALA A 139 -8.63 25.64 7.81
N LEU A 140 -9.41 24.56 7.75
CA LEU A 140 -9.70 23.82 6.51
C LEU A 140 -11.15 24.02 6.05
N GLU A 141 -11.41 24.02 4.74
CA GLU A 141 -12.74 24.15 4.10
C GLU A 141 -13.58 25.35 4.55
N GLY A 142 -14.57 25.14 5.44
CA GLY A 142 -15.48 26.16 5.97
C GLY A 142 -14.96 26.79 7.26
N ALA A 143 -14.01 26.13 7.94
CA ALA A 143 -13.40 26.64 9.17
C ALA A 143 -12.64 27.97 9.01
N PRO A 144 -12.12 28.39 7.84
CA PRO A 144 -11.62 29.75 7.63
C PRO A 144 -12.62 30.85 8.00
N ALA A 145 -13.94 30.59 7.97
CA ALA A 145 -14.95 31.53 8.45
C ALA A 145 -14.86 31.80 9.96
N VAL A 146 -14.38 30.85 10.76
CA VAL A 146 -14.08 31.06 12.19
C VAL A 146 -12.98 32.11 12.34
N LEU A 147 -11.88 31.96 11.58
CA LEU A 147 -10.76 32.92 11.58
C LEU A 147 -11.19 34.29 11.05
N ALA A 148 -12.06 34.31 10.03
CA ALA A 148 -12.57 35.54 9.45
C ALA A 148 -13.42 36.33 10.46
N GLN A 149 -14.32 35.65 11.17
CA GLN A 149 -15.18 36.27 12.18
C GLN A 149 -14.39 36.81 13.39
N ALA A 150 -13.32 36.12 13.79
CA ALA A 150 -12.37 36.58 14.80
C ALA A 150 -11.45 37.75 14.31
N GLY A 151 -11.61 38.21 13.06
CA GLY A 151 -10.83 39.31 12.49
C GLY A 151 -9.41 38.95 12.03
N LEU A 152 -9.01 37.68 12.12
CA LEU A 152 -7.64 37.24 11.77
C LEU A 152 -7.36 37.31 10.27
N LEU A 153 -8.38 37.28 9.41
CA LEU A 153 -8.23 37.26 7.94
C LEU A 153 -8.42 38.62 7.26
N THR A 154 -8.70 39.71 7.99
CA THR A 154 -8.91 41.03 7.37
C THR A 154 -7.65 41.51 6.63
N GLY A 155 -7.79 41.75 5.33
CA GLY A 155 -6.70 42.16 4.42
C GLY A 155 -5.67 41.06 4.13
N ARG A 156 -5.97 39.79 4.44
CA ARG A 156 -5.08 38.65 4.23
C ARG A 156 -5.61 37.72 3.16
N GLN A 157 -4.67 37.08 2.46
CA GLN A 157 -4.99 36.03 1.49
C GLN A 157 -5.49 34.77 2.22
N ALA A 158 -6.56 34.18 1.68
CA ALA A 158 -7.13 32.94 2.21
C ALA A 158 -7.68 32.05 1.09
N VAL A 159 -7.73 30.75 1.38
CA VAL A 159 -8.42 29.73 0.59
C VAL A 159 -9.49 29.10 1.48
N CYS A 160 -10.69 28.91 0.94
CA CYS A 160 -11.78 28.24 1.63
C CYS A 160 -12.68 27.52 0.63
N TRP A 161 -13.55 26.64 1.14
CA TRP A 161 -14.52 25.92 0.33
C TRP A 161 -15.45 26.89 -0.42
N PRO A 162 -15.85 26.62 -1.69
CA PRO A 162 -16.52 27.61 -2.53
C PRO A 162 -17.78 28.23 -1.93
N THR A 163 -18.59 27.47 -1.21
CA THR A 163 -19.84 27.96 -0.59
C THR A 163 -19.59 28.97 0.53
N TRP A 164 -18.42 28.94 1.18
CA TRP A 164 -18.07 29.84 2.29
C TRP A 164 -17.38 31.14 1.85
N ARG A 165 -17.01 31.27 0.57
CA ARG A 165 -16.30 32.45 0.05
C ARG A 165 -17.04 33.76 0.31
N GLY A 166 -18.38 33.75 0.25
CA GLY A 166 -19.19 34.94 0.52
C GLY A 166 -19.02 35.45 1.95
N GLN A 167 -19.12 34.54 2.93
CA GLN A 167 -18.98 34.85 4.34
C GLN A 167 -17.55 35.22 4.72
N VAL A 168 -16.54 34.49 4.20
CA VAL A 168 -15.13 34.79 4.48
C VAL A 168 -14.73 36.16 3.88
N ARG A 169 -15.23 36.51 2.69
CA ARG A 169 -15.02 37.85 2.08
C ARG A 169 -15.70 38.98 2.85
N GLN A 170 -16.87 38.72 3.45
CA GLN A 170 -17.60 39.74 4.22
C GLN A 170 -16.75 40.32 5.36
N PHE A 171 -15.83 39.54 5.91
CA PHE A 171 -14.89 39.97 6.97
C PHE A 171 -13.52 40.45 6.43
N GLY A 172 -13.44 40.73 5.13
CA GLY A 172 -12.30 41.42 4.50
C GLY A 172 -11.14 40.53 4.05
N ALA A 173 -11.33 39.21 3.93
CA ALA A 173 -10.31 38.32 3.39
C ALA A 173 -10.22 38.37 1.86
N GLU A 174 -8.99 38.25 1.34
CA GLU A 174 -8.72 38.14 -0.09
C GLU A 174 -8.73 36.67 -0.52
N ILE A 175 -9.84 36.19 -1.09
CA ILE A 175 -9.95 34.80 -1.54
C ILE A 175 -9.14 34.58 -2.80
N MET A 176 -8.15 33.69 -2.71
CA MET A 176 -7.27 33.29 -3.81
C MET A 176 -7.67 31.91 -4.37
N PRO A 177 -7.38 31.63 -5.66
CA PRO A 177 -7.40 30.25 -6.16
C PRO A 177 -6.22 29.46 -5.57
N GLY A 178 -6.42 28.16 -5.30
CA GLY A 178 -5.36 27.28 -4.79
C GLY A 178 -5.86 26.25 -3.78
N ILE A 179 -4.94 25.39 -3.31
CA ILE A 179 -5.21 24.33 -2.33
C ILE A 179 -4.97 24.85 -0.89
N THR A 180 -3.93 25.65 -0.69
CA THR A 180 -3.63 26.32 0.58
C THR A 180 -3.29 27.79 0.35
N ALA A 181 -3.49 28.62 1.38
CA ALA A 181 -2.95 29.96 1.46
C ALA A 181 -2.41 30.24 2.86
N ARG A 182 -1.16 30.71 2.93
CA ARG A 182 -0.48 31.06 4.17
C ARG A 182 -0.25 32.56 4.27
N ALA A 183 -0.68 33.14 5.39
CA ALA A 183 -0.49 34.54 5.73
C ALA A 183 0.19 34.67 7.10
N GLY A 184 1.50 34.46 7.12
CA GLY A 184 2.31 34.47 8.35
C GLY A 184 2.09 33.21 9.19
N PHE A 185 1.54 33.39 10.40
CA PHE A 185 1.18 32.31 11.32
C PHE A 185 -0.19 31.68 11.04
N ILE A 186 -0.90 32.17 10.02
CA ILE A 186 -2.22 31.68 9.62
C ILE A 186 -2.09 30.83 8.36
N LEU A 187 -2.69 29.64 8.37
CA LEU A 187 -2.84 28.76 7.21
C LEU A 187 -4.33 28.50 6.95
N THR A 188 -4.75 28.60 5.69
CA THR A 188 -6.11 28.23 5.26
C THR A 188 -6.05 27.24 4.11
N GLY A 189 -6.99 26.31 4.05
CA GLY A 189 -6.99 25.23 3.05
C GLY A 189 -8.35 24.99 2.41
N LEU A 190 -8.32 24.48 1.18
CA LEU A 190 -9.52 24.16 0.40
C LEU A 190 -10.24 22.92 0.93
N GLY A 191 -9.51 21.84 1.25
CA GLY A 191 -10.03 20.52 1.61
C GLY A 191 -10.85 19.84 0.51
N GLY A 192 -11.87 19.07 0.88
CA GLY A 192 -12.79 18.36 -0.03
C GLY A 192 -12.24 17.10 -0.72
N SER A 193 -10.95 16.81 -0.54
CA SER A 193 -10.32 15.55 -0.94
C SER A 193 -9.19 15.19 0.04
N ASP A 194 -8.73 13.96 -0.01
CA ASP A 194 -7.61 13.46 0.77
C ASP A 194 -6.28 14.11 0.35
N GLU A 195 -6.07 14.40 -0.94
CA GLU A 195 -4.86 15.08 -1.42
C GLU A 195 -4.78 16.53 -0.92
N ASN A 196 -5.89 17.27 -1.03
CA ASN A 196 -5.96 18.66 -0.58
C ASN A 196 -5.75 18.76 0.93
N THR A 197 -6.38 17.84 1.67
CA THR A 197 -6.27 17.78 3.13
C THR A 197 -4.86 17.38 3.57
N THR A 198 -4.23 16.44 2.86
CA THR A 198 -2.84 16.05 3.09
C THR A 198 -1.86 17.19 2.82
N ALA A 199 -2.04 17.93 1.71
CA ALA A 199 -1.23 19.10 1.38
C ALA A 199 -1.32 20.19 2.46
N PHE A 200 -2.53 20.46 2.94
CA PHE A 200 -2.76 21.38 4.04
C PHE A 200 -2.12 20.93 5.36
N MET A 201 -2.31 19.66 5.75
CA MET A 201 -1.73 19.13 6.99
C MET A 201 -0.20 19.17 6.98
N ARG A 202 0.43 18.93 5.82
CA ARG A 202 1.87 19.10 5.61
C ARG A 202 2.36 20.51 5.92
N GLU A 203 1.68 21.52 5.41
CA GLU A 203 2.06 22.91 5.61
C GLU A 203 1.86 23.34 7.07
N PHE A 204 0.79 22.85 7.70
CA PHE A 204 0.55 23.06 9.12
C PHE A 204 1.61 22.40 10.02
N ILE A 205 1.96 21.14 9.77
CA ILE A 205 3.00 20.41 10.51
C ILE A 205 4.34 21.11 10.39
N THR A 206 4.70 21.56 9.18
CA THR A 206 5.89 22.40 8.95
C THR A 206 5.82 23.68 9.78
N MET A 207 4.68 24.38 9.78
CA MET A 207 4.50 25.61 10.58
C MET A 207 4.64 25.38 12.09
N VAL A 208 4.26 24.20 12.58
CA VAL A 208 4.31 23.79 13.98
C VAL A 208 5.70 23.29 14.41
N GLN A 209 6.44 22.62 13.52
CA GLN A 209 7.78 22.11 13.77
C GLN A 209 8.86 23.19 13.62
N ASP A 210 8.75 24.05 12.61
CA ASP A 210 9.78 25.05 12.28
C ASP A 210 9.77 26.26 13.23
N GLY A 211 8.75 26.40 14.10
CA GLY A 211 8.63 27.46 15.09
C GLY A 211 9.02 28.82 14.54
N ALA A 212 8.29 29.36 13.56
CA ALA A 212 8.63 30.64 12.92
C ALA A 212 10.13 30.85 12.61
N GLY A 213 10.80 29.85 12.00
CA GLY A 213 12.01 30.08 11.19
C GLY A 213 13.35 29.52 11.70
N ASN A 214 13.44 28.24 12.07
CA ASN A 214 14.75 27.60 12.30
C ASN A 214 15.30 26.88 11.05
N GLN A 215 16.59 27.09 10.78
CA GLN A 215 17.36 26.40 9.74
C GLN A 215 17.65 24.94 10.12
N VAL A 216 17.54 24.03 9.15
CA VAL A 216 17.88 22.61 9.30
C VAL A 216 19.41 22.45 9.34
N GLU A 217 19.94 21.83 10.40
CA GLU A 217 21.36 21.47 10.49
C GLU A 217 21.76 20.48 9.37
N ASN A 218 22.96 20.60 8.81
CA ASN A 218 23.47 19.66 7.80
C ASN A 218 23.86 18.32 8.44
N LEU A 219 22.92 17.37 8.50
CA LEU A 219 23.13 16.02 9.00
C LEU A 219 23.78 15.13 7.92
N PRO A 220 24.85 14.38 8.24
CA PRO A 220 25.35 13.33 7.36
C PRO A 220 24.36 12.16 7.31
N PHE A 221 24.57 11.20 6.39
CA PHE A 221 23.85 9.94 6.43
C PHE A 221 24.21 9.18 7.69
N MET A 222 23.19 8.82 8.46
CA MET A 222 23.34 8.04 9.69
C MET A 222 22.23 7.00 9.74
N LEU A 223 22.56 5.81 10.23
CA LEU A 223 21.57 4.82 10.62
C LEU A 223 21.22 4.96 12.11
N ASP A 224 19.99 4.59 12.47
CA ASP A 224 19.59 4.44 13.87
C ASP A 224 20.30 3.26 14.55
N ALA A 225 20.12 3.13 15.86
CA ALA A 225 20.82 2.12 16.66
C ALA A 225 20.55 0.68 16.20
N ASP A 226 19.36 0.43 15.63
CA ASP A 226 18.95 -0.87 15.10
C ASP A 226 19.40 -1.07 13.64
N GLY A 227 20.01 -0.05 13.03
CA GLY A 227 20.45 -0.06 11.64
C GLY A 227 19.32 -0.15 10.62
N ARG A 228 18.09 0.18 10.99
CA ARG A 228 16.88 -0.02 10.17
C ARG A 228 16.33 1.27 9.60
N ARG A 229 16.61 2.40 10.23
CA ARG A 229 16.19 3.73 9.73
C ARG A 229 17.40 4.57 9.42
N PHE A 230 17.34 5.32 8.33
CA PHE A 230 18.35 6.34 8.04
C PHE A 230 17.81 7.75 8.26
N VAL A 231 18.72 8.68 8.52
CA VAL A 231 18.49 10.13 8.53
C VAL A 231 19.65 10.85 7.83
N MET A 232 19.35 11.91 7.09
CA MET A 232 20.35 12.81 6.49
C MET A 232 19.74 14.19 6.19
N SER A 233 20.56 15.20 5.89
CA SER A 233 20.09 16.47 5.34
C SER A 233 20.36 16.57 3.84
N HIS A 234 19.36 17.01 3.07
CA HIS A 234 19.51 17.35 1.66
C HIS A 234 18.52 18.47 1.27
N GLY A 235 18.94 19.40 0.42
CA GLY A 235 18.06 20.48 -0.05
C GLY A 235 17.52 21.38 1.08
N GLY A 236 18.26 21.52 2.19
CA GLY A 236 17.84 22.29 3.36
C GLY A 236 16.75 21.60 4.20
N ARG A 237 16.58 20.28 4.07
CA ARG A 237 15.57 19.47 4.78
C ARG A 237 16.19 18.21 5.37
N THR A 238 15.60 17.73 6.46
CA THR A 238 15.85 16.38 6.98
C THR A 238 15.12 15.37 6.11
N ARG A 239 15.81 14.30 5.73
CA ARG A 239 15.32 13.16 4.95
C ARG A 239 15.49 11.91 5.78
N THR A 240 14.51 11.02 5.72
CA THR A 240 14.48 9.77 6.47
C THR A 240 14.04 8.62 5.59
N GLY A 241 14.16 7.40 6.09
CA GLY A 241 13.58 6.22 5.47
C GLY A 241 14.02 4.94 6.17
N LEU A 242 13.68 3.81 5.56
CA LEU A 242 14.04 2.48 6.04
C LEU A 242 15.13 1.87 5.17
N VAL A 243 15.89 0.96 5.75
CA VAL A 243 16.84 0.09 5.06
C VAL A 243 16.59 -1.35 5.47
N VAL A 244 16.56 -2.26 4.50
CA VAL A 244 16.55 -3.71 4.73
C VAL A 244 17.78 -4.30 4.05
N PHE A 245 18.65 -4.86 4.89
CA PHE A 245 19.88 -5.49 4.45
C PHE A 245 19.64 -6.95 4.06
N PRO A 246 20.28 -7.42 2.98
CA PRO A 246 20.34 -8.83 2.68
C PRO A 246 21.20 -9.57 3.74
N PRO A 247 21.05 -10.90 3.86
CA PRO A 247 21.88 -11.71 4.74
C PRO A 247 23.37 -11.42 4.53
N GLY A 248 24.10 -11.21 5.64
CA GLY A 248 25.54 -10.92 5.63
C GLY A 248 25.91 -9.43 5.65
N LEU A 249 25.02 -8.51 5.25
CA LEU A 249 25.36 -7.08 5.07
C LEU A 249 24.82 -6.14 6.17
N GLY A 250 24.04 -6.64 7.14
CA GLY A 250 23.34 -5.83 8.14
C GLY A 250 23.88 -5.91 9.59
N PRO A 251 23.30 -5.15 10.53
CA PRO A 251 23.74 -5.10 11.95
C PRO A 251 23.75 -6.46 12.64
N ASP A 252 22.86 -7.35 12.23
CA ASP A 252 22.70 -8.70 12.78
C ASP A 252 23.81 -9.68 12.32
N SER A 253 24.69 -9.29 11.38
CA SER A 253 25.75 -10.16 10.85
C SER A 253 26.99 -10.26 11.75
N GLY A 254 27.05 -9.51 12.86
CA GLY A 254 28.17 -9.55 13.81
C GLY A 254 29.50 -9.03 13.26
N GLY A 255 29.53 -8.51 12.03
CA GLY A 255 30.68 -7.87 11.39
C GLY A 255 30.51 -6.35 11.37
N ALA A 256 31.63 -5.62 11.47
CA ALA A 256 31.65 -4.17 11.42
C ALA A 256 30.85 -3.62 10.22
N VAL A 257 29.90 -2.72 10.49
CA VAL A 257 29.39 -1.78 9.49
C VAL A 257 30.63 -1.04 8.96
N GLY A 258 31.01 -1.30 7.71
CA GLY A 258 32.27 -0.83 7.13
C GLY A 258 33.30 -1.94 6.94
N GLY A 259 32.98 -2.90 6.06
CA GLY A 259 33.97 -3.74 5.41
C GLY A 259 33.94 -3.44 3.93
N THR A 260 35.07 -3.05 3.34
CA THR A 260 35.28 -3.07 1.88
C THR A 260 35.28 -4.54 1.44
N GLY A 261 34.09 -5.13 1.33
CA GLY A 261 33.87 -6.42 0.70
C GLY A 261 34.29 -6.34 -0.76
N GLN A 262 34.67 -7.49 -1.33
CA GLN A 262 35.05 -7.58 -2.73
C GLN A 262 33.97 -6.95 -3.64
N ASP A 263 34.39 -6.30 -4.72
CA ASP A 263 33.55 -5.52 -5.63
C ASP A 263 32.17 -6.18 -5.92
N GLY A 264 31.08 -5.43 -5.69
CA GLY A 264 29.79 -5.59 -6.38
C GLY A 264 28.98 -6.87 -6.17
N GLU A 265 28.84 -7.35 -4.93
CA GLU A 265 28.05 -8.58 -4.66
C GLU A 265 26.53 -8.33 -4.62
N TYR A 266 26.10 -7.15 -4.15
CA TYR A 266 24.69 -6.84 -3.91
C TYR A 266 24.11 -5.85 -4.91
N SER A 267 22.78 -5.83 -5.05
CA SER A 267 22.07 -4.80 -5.81
C SER A 267 21.37 -3.83 -4.89
N LEU A 268 21.28 -2.56 -5.27
CA LEU A 268 20.54 -1.54 -4.54
C LEU A 268 19.16 -1.36 -5.16
N VAL A 269 18.10 -1.41 -4.35
CA VAL A 269 16.73 -1.19 -4.83
C VAL A 269 16.07 -0.10 -4.00
N LEU A 270 15.58 0.94 -4.69
CA LEU A 270 14.80 2.02 -4.10
C LEU A 270 13.30 1.72 -4.26
N GLY A 271 12.57 1.63 -3.14
CA GLY A 271 11.12 1.39 -3.11
C GLY A 271 10.34 2.64 -2.70
N LEU A 272 9.51 3.18 -3.61
CA LEU A 272 8.91 4.52 -3.46
C LEU A 272 7.39 4.47 -3.25
N HIS A 273 6.94 4.99 -2.11
CA HIS A 273 5.52 5.05 -1.76
C HIS A 273 4.72 6.01 -2.64
N GLY A 274 3.40 5.80 -2.70
CA GLY A 274 2.46 6.69 -3.38
C GLY A 274 2.25 8.02 -2.64
N MET A 275 1.38 8.88 -3.15
CA MET A 275 1.03 10.11 -2.43
C MET A 275 0.53 9.76 -1.03
N ALA A 276 0.84 10.61 -0.05
CA ALA A 276 0.44 10.42 1.34
C ALA A 276 1.11 9.21 2.06
N GLY A 277 1.93 8.40 1.39
CA GLY A 277 2.60 7.27 2.02
C GLY A 277 3.87 7.63 2.80
N THR A 278 4.54 6.58 3.26
CA THR A 278 5.85 6.53 3.91
C THR A 278 6.65 5.35 3.36
N GLY A 279 7.95 5.29 3.66
CA GLY A 279 8.78 4.14 3.27
C GLY A 279 8.24 2.81 3.84
N GLU A 280 7.63 2.85 5.02
CA GLU A 280 6.99 1.67 5.65
C GLU A 280 5.79 1.18 4.83
N ASP A 281 4.93 2.09 4.38
CA ASP A 281 3.75 1.73 3.56
C ASP A 281 4.16 1.06 2.24
N PHE A 282 5.31 1.44 1.66
CA PHE A 282 5.83 0.74 0.48
C PHE A 282 6.47 -0.61 0.84
N ARG A 283 7.17 -0.70 1.98
CA ARG A 283 7.79 -1.94 2.45
C ARG A 283 6.76 -3.08 2.59
N GLU A 284 5.54 -2.76 3.02
CA GLU A 284 4.43 -3.72 3.14
C GLU A 284 4.06 -4.42 1.82
N LYS A 285 4.53 -3.94 0.67
CA LYS A 285 4.40 -4.62 -0.63
C LYS A 285 5.25 -5.89 -0.75
N GLY A 286 6.07 -6.22 0.25
CA GLY A 286 6.65 -7.55 0.41
C GLY A 286 8.03 -7.75 -0.20
N PHE A 287 8.76 -6.70 -0.53
CA PHE A 287 10.10 -6.81 -1.12
C PHE A 287 11.17 -7.38 -0.16
N ASP A 288 10.92 -7.40 1.15
CA ASP A 288 11.84 -7.96 2.15
C ASP A 288 12.22 -9.43 1.89
N VAL A 289 11.28 -10.23 1.39
CA VAL A 289 11.52 -11.65 1.08
C VAL A 289 12.45 -11.81 -0.13
N PRO A 290 12.11 -11.31 -1.34
CA PRO A 290 13.01 -11.39 -2.48
C PRO A 290 14.33 -10.66 -2.22
N ALA A 291 14.35 -9.61 -1.40
CA ALA A 291 15.60 -8.93 -1.05
C ALA A 291 16.59 -9.85 -0.34
N ARG A 292 16.12 -10.67 0.61
CA ARG A 292 16.96 -11.64 1.31
C ARG A 292 17.37 -12.81 0.41
N GLU A 293 16.50 -13.23 -0.50
CA GLU A 293 16.75 -14.35 -1.42
C GLU A 293 17.71 -13.97 -2.55
N LEU A 294 17.63 -12.74 -3.06
CA LEU A 294 18.31 -12.29 -4.29
C LEU A 294 19.47 -11.32 -4.04
N GLY A 295 19.78 -11.01 -2.78
CA GLY A 295 20.86 -10.11 -2.43
C GLY A 295 20.56 -8.64 -2.75
N PHE A 296 19.32 -8.20 -2.53
CA PHE A 296 18.97 -6.78 -2.65
C PHE A 296 19.13 -6.06 -1.32
N LEU A 297 19.84 -4.95 -1.34
CA LEU A 297 19.80 -3.91 -0.33
C LEU A 297 18.61 -3.01 -0.67
N MET A 298 17.51 -3.16 0.08
CA MET A 298 16.31 -2.34 -0.11
C MET A 298 16.42 -1.05 0.69
N VAL A 299 16.09 0.07 0.05
CA VAL A 299 15.98 1.38 0.70
C VAL A 299 14.60 1.94 0.41
N TYR A 300 13.86 2.27 1.48
CA TYR A 300 12.51 2.81 1.41
C TYR A 300 12.53 4.24 1.95
N PRO A 301 12.90 5.24 1.14
CA PRO A 301 12.95 6.63 1.58
C PRO A 301 11.55 7.17 1.85
N ASP A 302 11.44 8.00 2.88
CA ASP A 302 10.26 8.83 3.10
C ASP A 302 10.32 10.03 2.14
N GLY A 303 9.29 10.15 1.30
CA GLY A 303 8.99 11.36 0.56
C GLY A 303 8.70 12.49 1.53
N TYR A 304 9.12 13.70 1.18
CA TYR A 304 8.96 14.83 2.09
C TYR A 304 7.48 15.11 2.32
N ASN A 305 7.02 14.88 3.56
CA ASN A 305 5.60 14.92 3.93
C ASN A 305 4.70 14.01 3.06
N GLY A 306 5.22 12.84 2.69
CA GLY A 306 4.48 11.84 1.91
C GLY A 306 4.29 12.22 0.44
N ASP A 307 5.20 12.99 -0.15
CA ASP A 307 5.09 13.48 -1.53
C ASP A 307 6.46 13.46 -2.22
N TRP A 308 6.42 13.51 -3.56
CA TRP A 308 7.57 13.51 -4.44
C TRP A 308 7.49 14.68 -5.42
N ASP A 309 8.63 15.27 -5.76
CA ASP A 309 8.72 16.30 -6.79
C ASP A 309 8.56 15.69 -8.21
N VAL A 310 7.35 15.29 -8.59
CA VAL A 310 7.12 14.64 -9.91
C VAL A 310 6.38 15.51 -10.92
N ILE A 311 5.62 16.51 -10.45
CA ILE A 311 4.79 17.36 -11.32
C ILE A 311 5.66 18.49 -11.89
N PRO A 312 5.78 18.64 -13.22
CA PRO A 312 6.50 19.74 -13.85
C PRO A 312 5.89 21.10 -13.49
N GLY A 313 6.72 22.11 -13.21
CA GLY A 313 6.27 23.49 -12.97
C GLY A 313 5.53 23.72 -11.63
N ARG A 314 5.27 22.67 -10.84
CA ARG A 314 4.86 22.80 -9.45
C ARG A 314 6.02 23.41 -8.67
N PRO A 315 5.85 24.55 -7.96
CA PRO A 315 6.86 25.06 -7.05
C PRO A 315 7.02 24.08 -5.90
N THR A 316 7.87 23.09 -6.08
CA THR A 316 8.25 22.13 -5.04
C THR A 316 9.44 22.74 -4.29
N LEU A 317 9.36 22.78 -2.96
CA LEU A 317 10.43 23.32 -2.11
C LEU A 317 11.51 22.27 -1.81
N PHE A 318 11.59 21.18 -2.58
CA PHE A 318 12.37 19.98 -2.26
C PHE A 318 13.10 19.44 -3.50
N ASP A 319 14.42 19.23 -3.38
CA ASP A 319 15.30 18.68 -4.41
C ASP A 319 15.37 17.14 -4.29
N ASP A 320 14.36 16.44 -4.81
CA ASP A 320 14.35 14.97 -4.76
C ASP A 320 15.38 14.34 -5.70
N GLU A 321 15.60 14.89 -6.89
CA GLU A 321 16.64 14.38 -7.80
C GLU A 321 18.02 14.40 -7.13
N GLY A 322 18.42 15.55 -6.57
CA GLY A 322 19.69 15.66 -5.86
C GLY A 322 19.75 14.78 -4.61
N PHE A 323 18.62 14.60 -3.91
CA PHE A 323 18.55 13.71 -2.76
C PHE A 323 18.82 12.27 -3.17
N PHE A 324 18.14 11.76 -4.21
CA PHE A 324 18.34 10.40 -4.69
C PHE A 324 19.73 10.18 -5.26
N ARG A 325 20.27 11.16 -5.99
CA ARG A 325 21.67 11.14 -6.44
C ARG A 325 22.62 10.96 -5.26
N ARG A 326 22.47 11.76 -4.20
CA ARG A 326 23.31 11.65 -3.00
C ARG A 326 23.09 10.35 -2.24
N LEU A 327 21.84 9.89 -2.11
CA LEU A 327 21.49 8.67 -1.41
C LEU A 327 22.13 7.45 -2.09
N ILE A 328 22.01 7.33 -3.42
CA ILE A 328 22.65 6.26 -4.18
C ILE A 328 24.18 6.32 -4.01
N THR A 329 24.79 7.51 -4.15
CA THR A 329 26.23 7.68 -3.93
C THR A 329 26.66 7.18 -2.55
N VAL A 330 25.93 7.53 -1.48
CA VAL A 330 26.25 7.04 -0.13
C VAL A 330 26.21 5.52 -0.06
N PHE A 331 25.18 4.87 -0.63
CA PHE A 331 25.10 3.42 -0.59
C PHE A 331 26.20 2.72 -1.43
N LEU A 332 26.61 3.33 -2.55
CA LEU A 332 27.74 2.84 -3.35
C LEU A 332 29.10 3.05 -2.66
N GLU A 333 29.24 4.09 -1.84
CA GLU A 333 30.47 4.39 -1.09
C GLU A 333 30.62 3.52 0.17
N GLU A 334 29.52 3.24 0.87
CA GLU A 334 29.53 2.61 2.19
C GLU A 334 29.29 1.08 2.18
N TYR A 335 28.75 0.53 1.08
CA TYR A 335 28.37 -0.88 0.97
C TYR A 335 28.87 -1.51 -0.34
N PRO A 336 29.08 -2.84 -0.40
CA PRO A 336 29.54 -3.56 -1.60
C PRO A 336 28.40 -3.77 -2.62
N VAL A 337 27.79 -2.67 -3.04
CA VAL A 337 26.75 -2.63 -4.08
C VAL A 337 27.42 -2.54 -5.45
N ASP A 338 26.94 -3.33 -6.41
CA ASP A 338 27.33 -3.21 -7.81
C ASP A 338 26.75 -1.92 -8.41
N PRO A 339 27.58 -0.95 -8.86
CA PRO A 339 27.08 0.29 -9.46
C PRO A 339 26.29 0.07 -10.76
N GLY A 340 26.44 -1.09 -11.42
CA GLY A 340 25.62 -1.49 -12.56
C GLY A 340 24.27 -2.11 -12.19
N ARG A 341 23.94 -2.19 -10.89
CA ARG A 341 22.72 -2.84 -10.37
C ARG A 341 22.01 -2.00 -9.31
N VAL A 342 21.74 -0.74 -9.67
CA VAL A 342 20.87 0.14 -8.91
C VAL A 342 19.51 0.22 -9.60
N TYR A 343 18.46 -0.03 -8.83
CA TYR A 343 17.11 -0.21 -9.31
C TYR A 343 16.13 0.71 -8.59
N VAL A 344 15.02 1.04 -9.24
CA VAL A 344 13.96 1.85 -8.63
C VAL A 344 12.57 1.33 -8.99
N THR A 345 11.70 1.22 -8.00
CA THR A 345 10.29 0.88 -8.17
C THR A 345 9.44 1.74 -7.27
N GLY A 346 8.16 1.90 -7.61
CA GLY A 346 7.23 2.67 -6.83
C GLY A 346 5.79 2.41 -7.24
N HIS A 347 4.85 2.87 -6.40
CA HIS A 347 3.41 2.78 -6.64
C HIS A 347 2.82 4.18 -6.76
N SER A 348 1.86 4.40 -7.67
CA SER A 348 1.17 5.68 -7.80
C SER A 348 2.19 6.81 -7.97
N LEU A 349 2.14 7.89 -7.17
CA LEU A 349 3.13 8.97 -7.18
C LEU A 349 4.60 8.50 -7.12
N GLY A 350 4.89 7.40 -6.41
CA GLY A 350 6.23 6.79 -6.39
C GLY A 350 6.62 6.14 -7.72
N ALA A 351 5.66 5.66 -8.52
CA ALA A 351 5.89 5.20 -9.88
C ALA A 351 6.19 6.36 -10.85
N PHE A 352 5.50 7.51 -10.71
CA PHE A 352 5.89 8.74 -11.42
C PHE A 352 7.33 9.15 -11.07
N MET A 353 7.71 9.04 -9.79
CA MET A 353 9.08 9.32 -9.35
C MET A 353 10.07 8.29 -9.88
N SER A 354 9.70 7.01 -9.98
CA SER A 354 10.52 5.96 -10.57
C SER A 354 10.85 6.28 -12.04
N TYR A 355 9.85 6.70 -12.81
CA TYR A 355 10.05 7.16 -14.18
C TYR A 355 10.93 8.40 -14.27
N ARG A 356 10.76 9.35 -13.34
CA ARG A 356 11.60 10.54 -13.26
C ARG A 356 13.06 10.14 -13.01
N LEU A 357 13.33 9.31 -12.00
CA LEU A 357 14.68 8.89 -11.64
C LEU A 357 15.34 8.08 -12.76
N ALA A 358 14.59 7.23 -13.46
CA ALA A 358 15.10 6.52 -14.63
C ALA A 358 15.57 7.48 -15.74
N GLN A 359 14.90 8.63 -15.91
CA GLN A 359 15.31 9.65 -16.89
C GLN A 359 16.50 10.48 -16.38
N ASP A 360 16.30 11.14 -15.22
CA ASP A 360 17.21 12.16 -14.68
C ASP A 360 18.54 11.54 -14.18
N LEU A 361 18.49 10.28 -13.72
CA LEU A 361 19.63 9.52 -13.20
C LEU A 361 19.93 8.27 -14.04
N SER A 362 19.65 8.29 -15.35
CA SER A 362 19.89 7.15 -16.27
C SER A 362 21.33 6.59 -16.25
N ALA A 363 22.33 7.40 -15.88
CA ALA A 363 23.71 6.94 -15.71
C ALA A 363 23.94 6.09 -14.43
N MET A 364 23.02 6.15 -13.48
CA MET A 364 23.11 5.49 -12.18
C MET A 364 22.05 4.39 -12.02
N ILE A 365 20.93 4.46 -12.74
CA ILE A 365 19.82 3.49 -12.65
C ILE A 365 19.90 2.50 -13.81
N ALA A 366 20.08 1.21 -13.50
CA ALA A 366 20.15 0.15 -14.50
C ALA A 366 18.77 -0.35 -14.94
N ALA A 367 17.79 -0.33 -14.03
CA ALA A 367 16.41 -0.73 -14.31
C ALA A 367 15.40 0.00 -13.42
N ALA A 368 14.21 0.25 -13.96
CA ALA A 368 13.09 0.82 -13.22
C ALA A 368 11.79 0.04 -13.47
N ALA A 369 11.00 -0.13 -12.42
CA ALA A 369 9.73 -0.85 -12.49
C ALA A 369 8.57 -0.07 -11.85
N PRO A 370 8.00 0.93 -12.56
CA PRO A 370 6.85 1.69 -12.08
C PRO A 370 5.56 0.87 -12.09
N GLY A 371 4.82 0.90 -10.97
CA GLY A 371 3.49 0.30 -10.83
C GLY A 371 2.39 1.35 -10.69
N ALA A 372 1.36 1.30 -11.54
CA ALA A 372 0.21 2.21 -11.51
C ALA A 372 0.59 3.71 -11.49
N GLY A 373 1.54 4.11 -12.35
CA GLY A 373 1.97 5.51 -12.50
C GLY A 373 2.46 5.79 -13.91
N LEU A 374 2.45 7.07 -14.31
CA LEU A 374 2.68 7.49 -15.69
C LEU A 374 3.82 8.51 -15.81
N MET A 375 4.02 9.05 -17.00
CA MET A 375 5.02 10.07 -17.30
C MET A 375 4.36 11.42 -17.59
N TYR A 376 5.06 12.53 -17.30
CA TYR A 376 4.59 13.87 -17.65
C TYR A 376 5.26 14.36 -18.95
N PRO A 377 4.50 14.80 -19.96
CA PRO A 377 5.06 15.16 -21.27
C PRO A 377 5.90 16.45 -21.26
N SER A 378 5.65 17.36 -20.31
CA SER A 378 6.38 18.64 -20.20
C SER A 378 7.72 18.53 -19.45
N ARG A 379 7.99 17.41 -18.77
CA ARG A 379 9.31 17.07 -18.23
C ARG A 379 10.20 16.53 -19.34
N LYS A 380 10.61 17.44 -20.23
CA LYS A 380 11.89 17.28 -20.91
C LYS A 380 12.97 17.13 -19.83
N PRO A 381 13.90 16.19 -19.99
CA PRO A 381 15.15 16.62 -20.60
C PRO A 381 15.28 16.17 -22.06
N GLU A 382 16.40 16.54 -22.68
CA GLU A 382 16.98 15.76 -23.78
C GLU A 382 16.99 14.28 -23.38
N LYS A 383 16.87 13.38 -24.37
CA LYS A 383 16.80 11.92 -24.18
C LYS A 383 17.74 11.44 -23.07
N PRO A 384 17.32 10.47 -22.22
CA PRO A 384 18.20 9.82 -21.25
C PRO A 384 19.56 9.51 -21.88
N VAL A 385 20.65 9.79 -21.16
CA VAL A 385 22.02 9.67 -21.68
C VAL A 385 22.41 8.20 -21.84
N HIS A 386 21.77 7.32 -21.06
CA HIS A 386 21.99 5.88 -21.07
C HIS A 386 20.66 5.12 -21.20
N PRO A 387 20.62 3.98 -21.92
CA PRO A 387 19.51 3.04 -21.88
C PRO A 387 19.23 2.54 -20.45
N VAL A 388 17.95 2.31 -20.13
CA VAL A 388 17.49 1.80 -18.82
C VAL A 388 16.42 0.75 -19.07
N SER A 389 16.53 -0.41 -18.41
CA SER A 389 15.50 -1.44 -18.56
C SER A 389 14.22 -1.00 -17.83
N ILE A 390 13.06 -1.13 -18.48
CA ILE A 390 11.78 -0.70 -17.91
C ILE A 390 10.80 -1.86 -17.84
N LEU A 391 10.16 -2.05 -16.69
CA LEU A 391 8.99 -2.91 -16.51
C LEU A 391 7.82 -2.08 -15.96
N HIS A 392 6.83 -1.78 -16.79
CA HIS A 392 5.61 -1.12 -16.34
C HIS A 392 4.56 -2.16 -15.94
N ILE A 393 3.91 -1.96 -14.78
CA ILE A 393 2.80 -2.81 -14.33
C ILE A 393 1.57 -1.96 -14.05
N HIS A 394 0.41 -2.28 -14.66
CA HIS A 394 -0.81 -1.47 -14.51
C HIS A 394 -2.09 -2.26 -14.78
N ALA A 395 -3.15 -1.97 -14.01
CA ALA A 395 -4.50 -2.41 -14.34
C ALA A 395 -5.14 -1.48 -15.38
N ARG A 396 -5.90 -2.03 -16.33
CA ARG A 396 -6.61 -1.26 -17.36
C ARG A 396 -7.80 -0.47 -16.81
N ASP A 397 -8.33 -0.86 -15.65
CA ASP A 397 -9.46 -0.22 -14.97
C ASP A 397 -9.03 0.73 -13.83
N ASP A 398 -7.75 1.14 -13.79
CA ASP A 398 -7.29 2.18 -12.87
C ASP A 398 -8.01 3.51 -13.20
N TRP A 399 -8.86 3.95 -12.28
CA TRP A 399 -9.64 5.18 -12.41
C TRP A 399 -8.95 6.40 -11.80
N ASN A 400 -7.91 6.19 -10.99
CA ASN A 400 -7.17 7.25 -10.31
C ASN A 400 -5.98 7.72 -11.16
N VAL A 401 -5.29 6.77 -11.79
CA VAL A 401 -4.27 7.03 -12.80
C VAL A 401 -4.70 6.30 -14.08
N PRO A 402 -5.52 6.92 -14.93
CA PRO A 402 -6.09 6.25 -16.10
C PRO A 402 -5.02 5.65 -17.01
N PHE A 403 -5.15 4.36 -17.32
CA PHE A 403 -4.22 3.61 -18.18
C PHE A 403 -4.00 4.32 -19.54
N ASP A 404 -5.08 4.86 -20.10
CA ASP A 404 -5.08 5.59 -21.38
C ASP A 404 -4.63 7.06 -21.25
N GLY A 405 -4.13 7.47 -20.08
CA GLY A 405 -3.77 8.85 -19.77
C GLY A 405 -4.97 9.73 -19.44
N ASP A 406 -4.71 10.97 -19.04
CA ASP A 406 -5.77 11.94 -18.75
C ASP A 406 -5.88 13.00 -19.87
N PRO A 407 -6.89 12.87 -20.77
CA PRO A 407 -7.07 13.81 -21.88
C PRO A 407 -7.66 15.16 -21.43
N LEU A 408 -8.18 15.29 -20.20
CA LEU A 408 -8.76 16.54 -19.72
C LEU A 408 -7.69 17.53 -19.25
N TYR A 409 -6.49 17.06 -18.90
CA TYR A 409 -5.44 17.89 -18.30
C TYR A 409 -4.10 17.88 -19.05
N ASP A 410 -4.02 17.25 -20.23
CA ASP A 410 -2.81 17.22 -21.08
C ASP A 410 -1.58 16.64 -20.31
N SER A 411 -1.87 15.78 -19.32
CA SER A 411 -0.93 15.34 -18.29
C SER A 411 -1.62 14.42 -17.28
N PRO A 412 -1.11 13.20 -16.98
CA PRO A 412 0.03 12.50 -17.58
C PRO A 412 -0.29 11.72 -18.88
N VAL A 413 0.76 11.31 -19.62
CA VAL A 413 0.62 10.54 -20.89
C VAL A 413 0.19 9.11 -20.64
N SER A 414 -0.43 8.48 -21.63
CA SER A 414 -0.90 7.09 -21.57
C SER A 414 0.24 6.08 -21.33
N VAL A 415 -0.11 4.86 -20.90
CA VAL A 415 0.85 3.75 -20.81
C VAL A 415 1.49 3.47 -22.18
N ALA A 416 0.70 3.54 -23.25
CA ALA A 416 1.19 3.34 -24.62
C ALA A 416 2.31 4.34 -24.97
N GLU A 417 2.11 5.62 -24.65
CA GLU A 417 3.10 6.68 -24.87
C GLU A 417 4.33 6.52 -23.96
N CYS A 418 4.15 6.08 -22.71
CA CYS A 418 5.27 5.74 -21.82
C CYS A 418 6.14 4.62 -22.43
N MET A 419 5.50 3.57 -22.95
CA MET A 419 6.21 2.45 -23.58
C MET A 419 6.89 2.86 -24.88
N GLU A 420 6.23 3.67 -25.71
CA GLU A 420 6.83 4.20 -26.93
C GLU A 420 8.09 5.04 -26.64
N PHE A 421 8.03 5.91 -25.63
CA PHE A 421 9.18 6.70 -25.20
C PHE A 421 10.37 5.80 -24.85
N TRP A 422 10.19 4.82 -23.96
CA TRP A 422 11.28 3.97 -23.50
C TRP A 422 11.78 2.98 -24.55
N ARG A 423 10.91 2.49 -25.43
CA ARG A 423 11.33 1.74 -26.63
C ARG A 423 12.25 2.59 -27.52
N GLY A 424 11.93 3.87 -27.68
CA GLY A 424 12.77 4.83 -28.40
C GLY A 424 14.11 5.12 -27.72
N VAL A 425 14.15 5.15 -26.38
CA VAL A 425 15.39 5.31 -25.59
C VAL A 425 16.28 4.06 -25.69
N ASN A 426 15.70 2.87 -25.55
CA ASN A 426 16.41 1.59 -25.59
C ASN A 426 16.72 1.10 -27.02
N GLY A 427 16.38 1.91 -28.04
CA GLY A 427 16.75 1.66 -29.43
C GLY A 427 16.05 0.47 -30.07
N VAL A 428 14.87 0.07 -29.59
CA VAL A 428 14.09 -1.06 -30.14
C VAL A 428 13.88 -0.85 -31.65
N GLN A 429 14.42 -1.75 -32.48
CA GLN A 429 14.39 -1.62 -33.94
C GLN A 429 13.16 -2.30 -34.57
N GLY A 430 12.52 -1.64 -35.55
CA GLY A 430 11.73 -2.31 -36.59
C GLY A 430 10.25 -1.92 -36.73
N SER A 431 9.66 -2.35 -37.86
CA SER A 431 8.22 -2.48 -38.12
C SER A 431 7.86 -3.97 -38.15
N GLY A 432 6.61 -4.36 -37.86
CA GLY A 432 6.19 -5.78 -37.78
C GLY A 432 6.30 -6.37 -36.37
N GLU A 433 6.73 -7.63 -36.21
CA GLU A 433 6.78 -8.36 -34.92
C GLU A 433 7.58 -7.63 -33.82
N ALA A 434 8.67 -6.95 -34.17
CA ALA A 434 9.43 -6.14 -33.21
C ALA A 434 8.67 -4.92 -32.68
N ALA A 435 7.63 -4.46 -33.42
CA ALA A 435 6.72 -3.43 -32.94
C ALA A 435 5.60 -4.01 -32.05
N GLU A 436 5.20 -5.25 -32.31
CA GLU A 436 4.18 -5.99 -31.56
C GLU A 436 4.70 -6.50 -30.20
N GLY A 437 5.99 -6.81 -30.12
CA GLY A 437 6.66 -7.32 -28.91
C GLY A 437 6.48 -8.82 -28.72
N GLU A 438 7.29 -9.39 -27.82
CA GLU A 438 7.22 -10.80 -27.45
C GLU A 438 6.36 -10.97 -26.20
N GLU A 439 5.35 -11.84 -26.26
CA GLU A 439 4.64 -12.26 -25.05
C GLU A 439 5.55 -13.17 -24.22
N PHE A 440 6.06 -12.63 -23.11
CA PHE A 440 6.95 -13.35 -22.19
C PHE A 440 6.20 -13.86 -20.95
N PHE A 441 5.00 -13.33 -20.73
CA PHE A 441 4.17 -13.69 -19.60
C PHE A 441 2.71 -13.70 -20.03
N SER A 442 2.04 -14.81 -19.78
CA SER A 442 0.63 -14.97 -20.06
C SER A 442 0.08 -15.95 -19.07
N TRP A 443 -0.62 -15.45 -18.07
CA TRP A 443 -1.15 -16.29 -17.03
C TRP A 443 -2.41 -15.67 -16.48
N ARG A 444 -3.53 -16.33 -16.78
CA ARG A 444 -4.87 -16.04 -16.24
C ARG A 444 -5.20 -14.55 -16.32
N GLY A 445 -5.52 -14.05 -17.52
CA GLY A 445 -5.90 -12.64 -17.74
C GLY A 445 -4.76 -11.64 -17.74
N VAL A 446 -3.67 -11.88 -17.00
CA VAL A 446 -2.47 -11.03 -17.02
C VAL A 446 -1.68 -11.29 -18.31
N ARG A 447 -1.29 -10.21 -18.98
CA ARG A 447 -0.50 -10.26 -20.20
C ARG A 447 0.77 -9.42 -20.02
N GLY A 448 1.92 -10.03 -20.30
CA GLY A 448 3.22 -9.38 -20.32
C GLY A 448 3.84 -9.43 -21.71
N ILE A 449 4.14 -8.24 -22.24
CA ILE A 449 4.82 -8.06 -23.52
C ILE A 449 6.17 -7.39 -23.26
N ARG A 450 7.22 -7.88 -23.92
CA ARG A 450 8.56 -7.30 -23.86
C ARG A 450 9.09 -6.92 -25.23
N TRP A 451 9.98 -5.94 -25.24
CA TRP A 451 10.71 -5.43 -26.38
C TRP A 451 12.19 -5.36 -26.01
N PRO A 452 13.01 -6.33 -26.45
CA PRO A 452 14.45 -6.29 -26.25
C PRO A 452 15.09 -5.04 -26.88
N GLY A 453 15.98 -4.40 -26.15
CA GLY A 453 16.76 -3.24 -26.61
C GLY A 453 17.83 -3.62 -27.63
N ALA A 454 18.31 -2.64 -28.39
CA ALA A 454 19.31 -2.88 -29.44
C ALA A 454 20.70 -3.27 -28.91
N ASP A 455 20.97 -3.02 -27.63
CA ASP A 455 22.21 -3.42 -26.96
C ASP A 455 22.22 -4.89 -26.52
N GLY A 456 21.08 -5.59 -26.59
CA GLY A 456 20.91 -6.96 -26.11
C GLY A 456 21.01 -7.11 -24.58
N ILE A 457 21.01 -5.99 -23.85
CA ILE A 457 21.15 -5.92 -22.40
C ILE A 457 19.90 -5.34 -21.76
N THR A 458 19.37 -4.24 -22.33
CA THR A 458 18.17 -3.58 -21.84
C THR A 458 16.91 -4.14 -22.47
N GLU A 459 15.79 -4.00 -21.79
CA GLU A 459 14.47 -4.28 -22.34
C GLU A 459 13.44 -3.26 -21.89
N THR A 460 12.40 -3.08 -22.69
CA THR A 460 11.17 -2.39 -22.28
C THR A 460 10.07 -3.43 -22.19
N ALA A 461 9.34 -3.48 -21.09
CA ALA A 461 8.29 -4.47 -20.85
C ALA A 461 7.05 -3.81 -20.23
N LEU A 462 5.89 -4.34 -20.60
CA LEU A 462 4.59 -3.98 -20.07
C LEU A 462 3.91 -5.25 -19.55
N VAL A 463 3.47 -5.22 -18.30
CA VAL A 463 2.56 -6.22 -17.74
C VAL A 463 1.25 -5.51 -17.39
N GLU A 464 0.17 -6.00 -17.95
CA GLU A 464 -1.16 -5.43 -17.76
C GLU A 464 -2.16 -6.48 -17.30
N HIS A 465 -3.11 -6.04 -16.50
CA HIS A 465 -4.25 -6.83 -16.08
C HIS A 465 -5.55 -6.09 -16.44
N PRO A 466 -6.63 -6.77 -16.90
CA PRO A 466 -7.88 -6.11 -17.23
C PRO A 466 -8.52 -5.38 -16.04
N THR A 467 -8.28 -5.88 -14.83
CA THR A 467 -8.86 -5.34 -13.58
C THR A 467 -7.82 -5.13 -12.48
N GLY A 468 -8.19 -4.51 -11.37
CA GLY A 468 -7.30 -4.33 -10.21
C GLY A 468 -7.27 -2.89 -9.68
N GLY A 469 -7.83 -1.95 -10.45
CA GLY A 469 -7.96 -0.55 -10.08
C GLY A 469 -6.62 0.11 -9.78
N HIS A 470 -6.65 1.14 -8.92
CA HIS A 470 -5.45 1.84 -8.45
C HIS A 470 -4.75 1.07 -7.31
N GLY A 471 -4.34 -0.16 -7.61
CA GLY A 471 -3.78 -1.10 -6.64
C GLY A 471 -2.39 -1.59 -6.99
N TRP A 472 -1.70 -2.14 -5.99
CA TRP A 472 -0.51 -2.95 -6.22
C TRP A 472 -0.94 -4.38 -6.51
N LEU A 473 -0.78 -4.81 -7.77
CA LEU A 473 -1.24 -6.13 -8.19
C LEU A 473 -0.49 -7.24 -7.42
N PRO A 474 -1.16 -8.33 -6.99
CA PRO A 474 -0.55 -9.33 -6.11
C PRO A 474 0.72 -10.00 -6.65
N PHE A 475 0.86 -10.09 -7.98
CA PHE A 475 2.05 -10.65 -8.64
C PHE A 475 3.20 -9.65 -8.83
N ALA A 476 2.96 -8.35 -8.64
CA ALA A 476 3.89 -7.29 -9.05
C ALA A 476 5.26 -7.41 -8.36
N THR A 477 5.29 -7.69 -7.06
CA THR A 477 6.55 -7.76 -6.30
C THR A 477 7.50 -8.84 -6.81
N GLU A 478 7.01 -10.08 -7.02
CA GLU A 478 7.83 -11.18 -7.54
C GLU A 478 8.26 -10.93 -8.99
N GLN A 479 7.36 -10.37 -9.81
CA GLN A 479 7.67 -10.03 -11.20
C GLN A 479 8.75 -8.95 -11.30
N ILE A 480 8.66 -7.91 -10.46
CA ILE A 480 9.63 -6.82 -10.39
C ILE A 480 10.98 -7.31 -9.86
N ALA A 481 10.97 -8.14 -8.80
CA ALA A 481 12.20 -8.71 -8.26
C ALA A 481 12.91 -9.60 -9.29
N SER A 482 12.17 -10.44 -10.01
CA SER A 482 12.69 -11.24 -11.12
C SER A 482 13.28 -10.36 -12.21
N PHE A 483 12.55 -9.30 -12.61
CA PHE A 483 13.01 -8.35 -13.62
C PHE A 483 14.31 -7.67 -13.20
N PHE A 484 14.41 -7.11 -12.01
CA PHE A 484 15.63 -6.47 -11.51
C PHE A 484 16.82 -7.44 -11.44
N TYR A 485 16.60 -8.67 -10.98
CA TYR A 485 17.66 -9.66 -10.90
C TYR A 485 18.31 -9.94 -12.27
N HIS A 486 17.52 -9.86 -13.33
CA HIS A 486 17.92 -10.15 -14.71
C HIS A 486 18.39 -8.94 -15.52
N HIS A 487 18.38 -7.72 -14.96
CA HIS A 487 18.74 -6.51 -15.69
C HIS A 487 19.81 -5.70 -14.94
N PRO A 488 21.07 -5.70 -15.39
CA PRO A 488 21.59 -6.46 -16.54
C PRO A 488 21.65 -7.97 -16.26
N PRO A 489 21.72 -8.81 -17.31
CA PRO A 489 21.83 -10.25 -17.17
C PRO A 489 22.95 -10.71 -16.21
N ARG A 490 22.67 -11.75 -15.43
CA ARG A 490 23.67 -12.45 -14.62
C ARG A 490 24.16 -13.71 -15.36
N PRO A 491 25.41 -14.15 -15.15
CA PRO A 491 25.92 -15.39 -15.75
C PRO A 491 25.04 -16.60 -15.41
N ASN A 492 24.71 -16.75 -14.12
CA ASN A 492 23.85 -17.81 -13.62
C ASN A 492 22.53 -17.23 -13.12
N SER A 493 21.41 -17.76 -13.61
CA SER A 493 20.08 -17.51 -13.06
C SER A 493 19.25 -18.79 -13.10
N VAL A 494 18.30 -18.89 -12.17
CA VAL A 494 17.32 -19.97 -12.06
C VAL A 494 15.95 -19.32 -11.96
N GLU A 495 14.99 -19.83 -12.71
CA GLU A 495 13.59 -19.38 -12.69
C GLU A 495 12.69 -20.60 -12.52
N ILE A 496 11.65 -20.50 -11.69
CA ILE A 496 10.62 -21.53 -11.65
C ILE A 496 9.75 -21.40 -12.91
N SER A 497 9.54 -22.52 -13.63
CA SER A 497 8.72 -22.53 -14.83
C SER A 497 7.25 -22.80 -14.48
N TYR A 498 6.37 -21.84 -14.78
CA TYR A 498 4.92 -21.97 -14.57
C TYR A 498 4.14 -22.38 -15.80
N GLN A 499 4.79 -22.52 -16.97
CA GLN A 499 4.11 -22.78 -18.24
C GLN A 499 3.19 -24.02 -18.19
N ASN A 500 3.52 -24.99 -17.34
CA ASN A 500 2.74 -26.21 -17.15
C ASN A 500 2.24 -26.42 -15.72
N LEU A 501 2.39 -25.42 -14.84
CA LEU A 501 1.93 -25.52 -13.45
C LEU A 501 0.50 -25.01 -13.32
N PRO A 502 -0.40 -25.78 -12.68
CA PRO A 502 -1.70 -25.26 -12.35
C PRO A 502 -1.55 -24.27 -11.18
N SER A 503 -2.36 -23.21 -11.15
CA SER A 503 -2.42 -22.36 -9.95
C SER A 503 -2.98 -23.11 -8.74
N TYR A 504 -3.63 -24.24 -9.01
CA TYR A 504 -4.16 -25.12 -7.99
C TYR A 504 -3.81 -26.58 -8.21
N GLY A 505 -3.25 -27.20 -7.19
CA GLY A 505 -3.12 -28.66 -7.10
C GLY A 505 -4.26 -29.29 -6.31
N GLU A 506 -4.39 -30.61 -6.45
CA GLU A 506 -5.26 -31.42 -5.61
C GLU A 506 -4.45 -32.30 -4.67
N THR A 507 -4.92 -32.48 -3.44
CA THR A 507 -4.31 -33.39 -2.49
C THR A 507 -4.22 -34.81 -3.06
N GLY A 508 -3.05 -35.42 -2.96
CA GLY A 508 -2.79 -36.77 -3.46
C GLY A 508 -2.60 -36.87 -4.97
N ARG A 509 -2.62 -35.75 -5.71
CA ARG A 509 -2.25 -35.73 -7.12
C ARG A 509 -0.83 -35.19 -7.29
N SER A 510 -0.03 -35.91 -8.08
CA SER A 510 1.33 -35.48 -8.42
C SER A 510 1.30 -34.36 -9.45
N MET A 511 2.20 -33.40 -9.30
CA MET A 511 2.50 -32.37 -10.29
C MET A 511 4.01 -32.26 -10.47
N THR A 512 4.47 -31.85 -11.65
CA THR A 512 5.89 -31.68 -11.94
C THR A 512 6.25 -30.20 -11.84
N ILE A 513 7.14 -29.86 -10.91
CA ILE A 513 7.79 -28.55 -10.84
C ILE A 513 9.00 -28.56 -11.76
N ALA A 514 9.18 -27.52 -12.57
CA ALA A 514 10.33 -27.38 -13.45
C ALA A 514 11.07 -26.06 -13.19
N ALA A 515 12.37 -26.03 -13.46
CA ALA A 515 13.18 -24.82 -13.43
C ALA A 515 13.87 -24.58 -14.78
N THR A 516 13.93 -23.32 -15.21
CA THR A 516 14.72 -22.86 -16.34
C THR A 516 15.99 -22.18 -15.85
N VAL A 517 17.08 -22.32 -16.61
CA VAL A 517 18.40 -21.80 -16.25
C VAL A 517 19.08 -21.13 -17.44
N ARG A 518 19.86 -20.08 -17.20
CA ARG A 518 20.58 -19.34 -18.26
C ARG A 518 21.93 -19.97 -18.64
N ASP A 519 22.68 -20.51 -17.67
CA ASP A 519 23.96 -21.21 -17.89
C ASP A 519 23.92 -22.62 -17.27
N PRO A 520 23.42 -23.63 -18.00
CA PRO A 520 23.35 -24.99 -17.46
C PRO A 520 24.73 -25.63 -17.26
N GLU A 521 25.80 -25.13 -17.89
CA GLU A 521 27.14 -25.72 -17.74
C GLU A 521 27.77 -25.36 -16.40
N GLY A 522 27.48 -24.18 -15.86
CA GLY A 522 27.92 -23.73 -14.53
C GLY A 522 27.21 -24.42 -13.35
N ILE A 523 26.03 -25.00 -13.61
CA ILE A 523 25.17 -25.59 -12.58
C ILE A 523 25.61 -27.02 -12.25
N GLY A 524 25.79 -27.28 -10.96
CA GLY A 524 26.02 -28.63 -10.44
C GLY A 524 24.72 -29.38 -10.21
N GLN A 525 23.78 -28.76 -9.50
CA GLN A 525 22.42 -29.26 -9.32
C GLN A 525 21.42 -28.14 -9.03
N ILE A 526 20.16 -28.37 -9.33
CA ILE A 526 19.02 -27.58 -8.84
C ILE A 526 18.43 -28.28 -7.62
N VAL A 527 18.23 -27.51 -6.55
CA VAL A 527 17.49 -27.97 -5.37
C VAL A 527 16.17 -27.24 -5.30
N PHE A 528 15.08 -27.99 -5.46
CA PHE A 528 13.72 -27.48 -5.35
C PHE A 528 13.28 -27.45 -3.88
N LEU A 529 12.56 -26.41 -3.50
CA LEU A 529 12.07 -26.21 -2.14
C LEU A 529 10.57 -25.89 -2.10
N LYS A 530 9.95 -26.30 -1.00
CA LYS A 530 8.57 -26.01 -0.63
C LYS A 530 8.58 -25.36 0.75
N ASN A 531 8.17 -24.10 0.84
CA ASN A 531 8.23 -23.32 2.09
C ASN A 531 9.63 -23.33 2.74
N GLY A 532 10.69 -23.35 1.92
CA GLY A 532 12.09 -23.43 2.37
C GLY A 532 12.59 -24.85 2.72
N GLU A 533 11.73 -25.87 2.71
CA GLU A 533 12.13 -27.26 2.91
C GLU A 533 12.47 -27.92 1.58
N VAL A 534 13.49 -28.79 1.56
CA VAL A 534 13.91 -29.46 0.33
C VAL A 534 12.84 -30.45 -0.14
N LEU A 535 12.33 -30.22 -1.35
CA LEU A 535 11.41 -31.11 -2.05
C LEU A 535 12.17 -32.19 -2.83
N GLY A 536 13.24 -31.80 -3.54
CA GLY A 536 14.05 -32.71 -4.34
C GLY A 536 15.24 -32.01 -4.99
N ARG A 537 16.05 -32.79 -5.72
CA ARG A 537 17.25 -32.32 -6.41
C ARG A 537 17.31 -32.93 -7.80
N ASP A 538 17.80 -32.16 -8.75
CA ASP A 538 18.06 -32.62 -10.11
C ASP A 538 19.40 -32.05 -10.61
N ASP A 539 20.28 -32.91 -11.09
CA ASP A 539 21.63 -32.59 -11.55
C ASP A 539 21.75 -32.56 -13.09
N SER A 540 20.64 -32.75 -13.81
CA SER A 540 20.63 -32.76 -15.27
C SER A 540 19.39 -32.11 -15.88
N PRO A 541 19.51 -31.38 -17.00
CA PRO A 541 18.36 -30.83 -17.70
C PRO A 541 17.55 -31.94 -18.42
N PRO A 542 16.21 -31.83 -18.52
CA PRO A 542 15.38 -30.76 -17.96
C PRO A 542 15.23 -30.88 -16.43
N TYR A 543 15.57 -29.80 -15.71
CA TYR A 543 15.56 -29.79 -14.25
C TYR A 543 14.13 -29.84 -13.72
N THR A 544 13.76 -30.96 -13.09
CA THR A 544 12.39 -31.21 -12.64
C THR A 544 12.33 -31.94 -11.31
N VAL A 545 11.21 -31.78 -10.61
CA VAL A 545 10.85 -32.62 -9.47
C VAL A 545 9.35 -32.89 -9.45
N ASP A 546 8.98 -34.13 -9.18
CA ASP A 546 7.59 -34.50 -8.93
C ASP A 546 7.23 -34.20 -7.48
N TRP A 547 6.11 -33.50 -7.29
CA TRP A 547 5.56 -33.14 -5.99
C TRP A 547 4.14 -33.64 -5.88
N MET A 548 3.86 -34.37 -4.79
CA MET A 548 2.52 -34.75 -4.39
C MET A 548 2.29 -34.27 -2.96
N GLU A 549 1.32 -33.38 -2.78
CA GLU A 549 0.97 -32.86 -1.46
C GLU A 549 -0.27 -33.56 -0.90
N SER A 550 -0.27 -33.85 0.39
CA SER A 550 -1.40 -34.52 1.06
C SER A 550 -2.26 -33.58 1.90
N VAL A 551 -1.71 -32.41 2.24
CA VAL A 551 -2.36 -31.44 3.12
C VAL A 551 -2.81 -30.23 2.30
N PRO A 552 -4.10 -29.86 2.32
CA PRO A 552 -4.55 -28.61 1.70
C PRO A 552 -3.84 -27.39 2.30
N GLY A 553 -3.56 -26.39 1.47
CA GLY A 553 -2.90 -25.18 1.91
C GLY A 553 -2.18 -24.44 0.80
N THR A 554 -1.49 -23.37 1.17
CA THR A 554 -0.73 -22.52 0.25
C THR A 554 0.75 -22.79 0.44
N TYR A 555 1.45 -23.12 -0.64
CA TYR A 555 2.85 -23.51 -0.61
C TYR A 555 3.68 -22.66 -1.56
N ARG A 556 4.66 -21.94 -1.03
CA ARG A 556 5.64 -21.19 -1.83
C ARG A 556 6.66 -22.17 -2.41
N ILE A 557 6.76 -22.20 -3.73
CA ILE A 557 7.73 -23.02 -4.45
C ILE A 557 8.90 -22.16 -4.84
N THR A 558 10.10 -22.60 -4.49
CA THR A 558 11.37 -21.96 -4.86
C THR A 558 12.36 -23.02 -5.32
N ALA A 559 13.46 -22.57 -5.89
CA ALA A 559 14.62 -23.40 -6.22
C ALA A 559 15.90 -22.64 -5.88
N ARG A 560 17.02 -23.35 -5.85
CA ARG A 560 18.34 -22.75 -5.91
C ARG A 560 19.25 -23.63 -6.77
N ALA A 561 20.14 -23.02 -7.55
CA ALA A 561 21.26 -23.71 -8.12
C ALA A 561 22.40 -23.79 -7.11
N GLU A 562 22.98 -24.97 -6.97
CA GLU A 562 24.29 -25.17 -6.37
C GLU A 562 25.27 -25.32 -7.55
N LEU A 563 26.14 -24.32 -7.71
CA LEU A 563 27.08 -24.21 -8.81
C LEU A 563 28.29 -25.13 -8.61
N LYS A 564 28.98 -25.48 -9.70
CA LYS A 564 30.15 -26.37 -9.67
C LYS A 564 31.35 -25.78 -8.91
N ASP A 565 31.41 -24.46 -8.79
CA ASP A 565 32.41 -23.72 -8.02
C ASP A 565 32.05 -23.54 -6.53
N GLY A 566 30.89 -24.05 -6.11
CA GLY A 566 30.36 -23.94 -4.74
C GLY A 566 29.46 -22.74 -4.51
N GLY A 567 29.22 -21.88 -5.51
CA GLY A 567 28.27 -20.78 -5.42
C GLY A 567 26.82 -21.25 -5.29
N ILE A 568 25.96 -20.39 -4.73
CA ILE A 568 24.52 -20.64 -4.61
C ILE A 568 23.76 -19.50 -5.29
N VAL A 569 22.80 -19.85 -6.15
CA VAL A 569 21.93 -18.88 -6.83
C VAL A 569 20.48 -19.23 -6.53
N ALA A 570 19.77 -18.34 -5.83
CA ALA A 570 18.34 -18.52 -5.59
C ALA A 570 17.53 -18.33 -6.89
N SER A 571 16.37 -18.98 -6.97
CA SER A 571 15.46 -18.77 -8.09
C SER A 571 14.69 -17.47 -7.97
N THR A 572 14.26 -16.95 -9.10
CA THR A 572 13.26 -15.90 -9.22
C THR A 572 11.92 -16.46 -9.72
N ASP A 573 10.91 -15.59 -9.80
CA ASP A 573 9.52 -15.95 -10.10
C ASP A 573 8.96 -16.98 -9.09
N ASN A 574 9.12 -16.71 -7.80
CA ASN A 574 8.76 -17.63 -6.72
C ASN A 574 7.29 -17.43 -6.31
N ARG A 575 6.38 -18.23 -6.85
CA ARG A 575 4.93 -18.13 -6.61
C ARG A 575 4.43 -19.20 -5.65
N SER A 576 3.25 -18.95 -5.12
CA SER A 576 2.53 -19.92 -4.30
C SER A 576 1.61 -20.78 -5.15
N ILE A 577 1.57 -22.07 -4.84
CA ILE A 577 0.59 -23.03 -5.38
C ILE A 577 -0.40 -23.35 -4.26
N TYR A 578 -1.69 -23.28 -4.60
CA TYR A 578 -2.77 -23.61 -3.69
C TYR A 578 -3.14 -25.08 -3.85
N ILE A 579 -2.94 -25.89 -2.82
CA ILE A 579 -3.37 -27.29 -2.80
C ILE A 579 -4.74 -27.37 -2.15
N THR A 580 -5.71 -27.94 -2.85
CA THR A 580 -7.07 -28.13 -2.35
C THR A 580 -7.45 -29.61 -2.28
N PRO A 581 -8.49 -29.99 -1.53
CA PRO A 581 -9.17 -31.27 -1.77
C PRO A 581 -9.63 -31.40 -3.24
N PRO A 582 -10.04 -32.62 -3.65
CA PRO A 582 -10.57 -32.87 -4.99
C PRO A 582 -11.70 -31.90 -5.35
N ARG A 583 -11.53 -31.23 -6.48
CA ARG A 583 -12.41 -30.15 -6.91
C ARG A 583 -13.63 -30.72 -7.59
N LEU A 584 -14.76 -30.08 -7.34
CA LEU A 584 -15.95 -30.32 -8.14
C LEU A 584 -15.77 -29.60 -9.49
N ASP A 585 -15.63 -30.37 -10.57
CA ASP A 585 -15.37 -29.82 -11.91
C ASP A 585 -16.56 -28.95 -12.39
N PRO A 586 -16.33 -27.65 -12.69
CA PRO A 586 -17.37 -26.74 -13.21
C PRO A 586 -18.01 -27.21 -14.52
N LEU A 587 -17.35 -28.10 -15.27
CA LEU A 587 -17.70 -28.50 -16.64
C LEU A 587 -18.09 -29.99 -16.79
N ALA A 588 -17.96 -30.83 -15.75
CA ALA A 588 -18.05 -32.28 -15.90
C ALA A 588 -19.45 -32.87 -16.16
N SER A 589 -20.53 -32.09 -16.19
CA SER A 589 -21.85 -32.67 -16.51
C SER A 589 -22.73 -31.79 -17.39
N ARG A 590 -22.99 -32.27 -18.62
CA ARG A 590 -24.20 -31.98 -19.42
C ARG A 590 -24.49 -30.49 -19.68
N GLY A 591 -23.47 -29.67 -19.90
CA GLY A 591 -23.65 -28.28 -20.34
C GLY A 591 -24.26 -27.34 -19.29
N THR A 592 -24.13 -27.68 -18.00
CA THR A 592 -24.55 -26.78 -16.91
C THR A 592 -23.31 -26.11 -16.32
N VAL A 593 -23.26 -24.78 -16.39
CA VAL A 593 -22.14 -23.95 -15.93
C VAL A 593 -22.43 -23.48 -14.51
N MET A 594 -21.47 -23.61 -13.59
CA MET A 594 -21.59 -23.01 -12.26
C MET A 594 -21.77 -21.49 -12.40
N THR A 595 -22.73 -20.92 -11.68
CA THR A 595 -22.90 -19.47 -11.65
C THR A 595 -22.78 -18.97 -10.22
N VAL A 596 -22.45 -17.70 -10.07
CA VAL A 596 -22.28 -17.07 -8.77
C VAL A 596 -22.94 -15.71 -8.79
N ARG A 597 -23.57 -15.34 -7.68
CA ARG A 597 -24.13 -14.01 -7.47
C ARG A 597 -23.84 -13.56 -6.04
N SER A 598 -23.86 -12.26 -5.83
CA SER A 598 -23.62 -11.63 -4.54
C SER A 598 -24.80 -10.73 -4.15
N SER A 599 -24.84 -10.34 -2.88
CA SER A 599 -25.74 -9.30 -2.38
C SER A 599 -25.40 -7.92 -2.93
N SER A 600 -24.12 -7.63 -3.13
CA SER A 600 -23.60 -6.36 -3.65
C SER A 600 -22.17 -6.53 -4.15
N ASN A 601 -21.67 -5.48 -4.83
CA ASN A 601 -20.28 -5.35 -5.21
C ASN A 601 -19.78 -3.94 -4.85
N GLU A 602 -18.56 -3.83 -4.31
CA GLU A 602 -17.90 -2.54 -4.03
C GLU A 602 -17.79 -1.67 -5.31
N SER A 603 -17.55 -2.31 -6.45
CA SER A 603 -17.55 -1.67 -7.77
C SER A 603 -17.94 -2.67 -8.86
N PRO A 604 -18.27 -2.21 -10.09
CA PRO A 604 -18.56 -3.10 -11.22
C PRO A 604 -17.41 -4.06 -11.59
N ALA A 605 -16.16 -3.71 -11.26
CA ALA A 605 -14.99 -4.53 -11.53
C ALA A 605 -14.81 -5.69 -10.54
N LEU A 606 -15.31 -5.54 -9.30
CA LEU A 606 -15.16 -6.51 -8.20
C LEU A 606 -16.39 -7.42 -8.06
N LYS A 607 -16.83 -7.97 -9.19
CA LYS A 607 -18.04 -8.77 -9.37
C LYS A 607 -17.86 -10.24 -8.91
N PRO A 608 -18.93 -10.96 -8.56
CA PRO A 608 -18.82 -12.30 -7.98
C PRO A 608 -18.25 -13.32 -8.96
N GLU A 609 -18.41 -13.13 -10.28
CA GLU A 609 -17.91 -14.04 -11.32
C GLU A 609 -16.40 -14.19 -11.30
N ASN A 610 -15.68 -13.22 -10.72
CA ASN A 610 -14.23 -13.28 -10.49
C ASN A 610 -13.84 -14.44 -9.56
N LEU A 611 -14.76 -15.06 -8.82
CA LEU A 611 -14.47 -16.23 -7.97
C LEU A 611 -14.51 -17.56 -8.73
N LEU A 612 -14.98 -17.57 -9.98
CA LEU A 612 -15.14 -18.78 -10.79
C LEU A 612 -14.42 -18.68 -12.14
N ASP A 613 -13.70 -17.59 -12.40
CA ASP A 613 -12.92 -17.38 -13.63
C ASP A 613 -11.61 -18.18 -13.64
N GLY A 614 -11.24 -18.73 -12.48
CA GLY A 614 -9.99 -19.44 -12.29
C GLY A 614 -8.80 -18.51 -12.42
N ASP A 615 -8.91 -17.25 -12.02
CA ASP A 615 -7.81 -16.29 -11.92
C ASP A 615 -7.57 -15.95 -10.44
N PRO A 616 -6.42 -16.31 -9.83
CA PRO A 616 -6.17 -16.04 -8.41
C PRO A 616 -5.89 -14.55 -8.14
N TYR A 617 -5.98 -13.68 -9.16
CA TYR A 617 -5.69 -12.25 -9.09
C TYR A 617 -6.86 -11.35 -9.42
N THR A 618 -7.99 -11.91 -9.85
CA THR A 618 -9.27 -11.21 -9.77
C THR A 618 -9.88 -11.48 -8.40
N ARG A 619 -10.75 -10.59 -7.94
CA ARG A 619 -11.45 -10.77 -6.66
C ARG A 619 -12.88 -10.28 -6.74
N TRP A 620 -13.72 -10.89 -5.94
CA TRP A 620 -15.00 -10.30 -5.56
C TRP A 620 -14.81 -9.44 -4.32
N ALA A 621 -15.55 -8.34 -4.22
CA ALA A 621 -15.63 -7.54 -3.00
C ALA A 621 -17.05 -6.99 -2.81
N SER A 622 -17.59 -7.07 -1.59
CA SER A 622 -18.89 -6.52 -1.26
C SER A 622 -18.85 -5.03 -0.91
N GLU A 623 -20.02 -4.39 -0.85
CA GLU A 623 -20.18 -3.12 -0.14
C GLU A 623 -19.78 -3.23 1.34
N TYR A 624 -19.54 -2.07 1.98
CA TYR A 624 -18.94 -1.97 3.32
C TYR A 624 -19.99 -2.09 4.43
N SER A 625 -20.73 -3.19 4.43
CA SER A 625 -21.72 -3.51 5.45
C SER A 625 -21.64 -4.98 5.86
N ASP A 626 -22.07 -5.26 7.09
CA ASP A 626 -22.25 -6.64 7.52
C ASP A 626 -23.49 -7.23 6.81
N ASP A 627 -23.71 -8.55 6.91
CA ASP A 627 -24.80 -9.28 6.22
C ASP A 627 -24.71 -9.37 4.68
N GLN A 628 -23.55 -9.05 4.11
CA GLN A 628 -23.26 -9.34 2.70
C GLN A 628 -23.06 -10.85 2.49
N TRP A 629 -23.48 -11.35 1.33
CA TRP A 629 -23.46 -12.78 1.01
C TRP A 629 -23.06 -13.05 -0.44
N LEU A 630 -22.55 -14.26 -0.65
CA LEU A 630 -22.20 -14.84 -1.93
C LEU A 630 -22.98 -16.15 -2.08
N GLU A 631 -23.58 -16.40 -3.24
CA GLU A 631 -24.30 -17.63 -3.56
C GLU A 631 -23.76 -18.24 -4.85
N ILE A 632 -23.43 -19.53 -4.81
CA ILE A 632 -22.96 -20.34 -5.93
C ILE A 632 -24.08 -21.33 -6.31
N ASP A 633 -24.56 -21.29 -7.55
CA ASP A 633 -25.41 -22.32 -8.17
C ASP A 633 -24.52 -23.31 -8.93
N LEU A 634 -24.47 -24.56 -8.46
CA LEU A 634 -23.72 -25.67 -9.07
C LEU A 634 -24.33 -26.15 -10.39
N GLY A 635 -25.48 -25.60 -10.78
CA GLY A 635 -26.26 -25.94 -11.97
C GLY A 635 -27.15 -27.18 -11.81
N ALA A 636 -26.74 -28.11 -10.96
CA ALA A 636 -27.46 -29.31 -10.60
C ALA A 636 -27.22 -29.67 -9.13
N VAL A 637 -28.06 -30.53 -8.56
CA VAL A 637 -27.80 -31.10 -7.23
C VAL A 637 -26.60 -32.04 -7.32
N ARG A 638 -25.60 -31.84 -6.46
CA ARG A 638 -24.36 -32.62 -6.38
C ARG A 638 -23.94 -32.86 -4.93
N GLY A 639 -23.08 -33.85 -4.71
CA GLY A 639 -22.49 -34.13 -3.42
C GLY A 639 -21.37 -33.14 -3.10
N VAL A 640 -21.62 -32.19 -2.20
CA VAL A 640 -20.64 -31.18 -1.75
C VAL A 640 -20.00 -31.64 -0.45
N SER A 641 -18.67 -31.71 -0.40
CA SER A 641 -17.90 -32.16 0.76
C SER A 641 -17.01 -31.07 1.39
N GLY A 642 -17.00 -29.87 0.83
CA GLY A 642 -16.20 -28.78 1.39
C GLY A 642 -16.11 -27.55 0.51
N LEU A 643 -15.41 -26.54 1.05
CA LEU A 643 -15.01 -25.32 0.34
C LEU A 643 -13.57 -24.96 0.70
N THR A 644 -12.80 -24.46 -0.26
CA THR A 644 -11.60 -23.67 0.02
C THR A 644 -11.90 -22.22 -0.29
N LEU A 645 -11.73 -21.35 0.69
CA LEU A 645 -11.91 -19.90 0.60
C LEU A 645 -10.54 -19.24 0.56
N VAL A 646 -10.26 -18.44 -0.45
CA VAL A 646 -9.01 -17.66 -0.54
C VAL A 646 -9.36 -16.21 -0.26
N TRP A 647 -9.25 -15.79 0.98
CA TRP A 647 -9.58 -14.44 1.40
C TRP A 647 -8.56 -13.40 0.96
N GLU A 648 -9.05 -12.20 0.64
CA GLU A 648 -8.26 -10.98 0.62
C GLU A 648 -8.07 -10.45 2.07
N ALA A 649 -7.22 -9.44 2.29
CA ALA A 649 -7.05 -8.82 3.61
C ALA A 649 -8.39 -8.38 4.23
N ALA A 650 -9.33 -7.88 3.42
CA ALA A 650 -10.71 -7.55 3.79
C ALA A 650 -11.60 -8.81 3.95
N HIS A 651 -11.20 -9.74 4.82
CA HIS A 651 -11.92 -10.98 5.10
C HIS A 651 -13.09 -10.80 6.07
N ALA A 652 -13.97 -11.80 6.12
CA ALA A 652 -14.97 -11.88 7.18
C ALA A 652 -14.31 -12.30 8.49
N ARG A 653 -14.63 -11.63 9.61
CA ARG A 653 -14.31 -12.13 10.97
C ARG A 653 -15.29 -13.24 11.37
N ALA A 654 -16.57 -13.05 11.05
CA ALA A 654 -17.62 -14.03 11.32
C ALA A 654 -18.41 -14.31 10.03
N TYR A 655 -18.66 -15.58 9.73
CA TYR A 655 -19.47 -15.99 8.58
C TYR A 655 -20.10 -17.37 8.78
N GLY A 656 -21.15 -17.63 8.01
CA GLY A 656 -21.79 -18.95 7.88
C GLY A 656 -21.71 -19.48 6.45
N ILE A 657 -21.70 -20.80 6.32
CA ILE A 657 -21.89 -21.52 5.05
C ILE A 657 -23.21 -22.27 5.14
N GLU A 658 -24.07 -22.04 4.16
CA GLU A 658 -25.39 -22.66 4.04
C GLU A 658 -25.51 -23.37 2.69
N ILE A 659 -26.30 -24.45 2.64
CA ILE A 659 -26.62 -25.15 1.39
C ILE A 659 -28.12 -25.25 1.16
N SER A 660 -28.51 -25.41 -0.09
CA SER A 660 -29.90 -25.63 -0.50
C SER A 660 -29.99 -26.48 -1.78
N SER A 661 -31.04 -27.29 -1.90
CA SER A 661 -31.36 -28.01 -3.14
C SER A 661 -32.25 -27.21 -4.10
N ASP A 662 -32.98 -26.21 -3.59
CA ASP A 662 -34.01 -25.47 -4.33
C ASP A 662 -33.81 -23.94 -4.34
N GLY A 663 -32.85 -23.43 -3.57
CA GLY A 663 -32.53 -22.00 -3.43
C GLY A 663 -33.45 -21.25 -2.45
N GLY A 664 -34.47 -21.91 -1.91
CA GLY A 664 -35.44 -21.35 -0.97
C GLY A 664 -35.20 -21.78 0.47
N ASP A 665 -35.09 -23.09 0.69
CA ASP A 665 -34.86 -23.67 2.01
C ASP A 665 -33.37 -23.89 2.24
N TRP A 666 -32.82 -23.25 3.27
CA TRP A 666 -31.39 -23.23 3.56
C TRP A 666 -31.05 -23.98 4.84
N THR A 667 -29.99 -24.79 4.78
CA THR A 667 -29.42 -25.50 5.93
C THR A 667 -28.01 -25.00 6.19
N GLU A 668 -27.73 -24.53 7.42
CA GLU A 668 -26.39 -24.11 7.84
C GLU A 668 -25.49 -25.34 8.04
N LEU A 669 -24.35 -25.37 7.34
CA LEU A 669 -23.33 -26.41 7.44
C LEU A 669 -22.19 -26.02 8.37
N TYR A 670 -21.84 -24.74 8.38
CA TYR A 670 -20.68 -24.23 9.10
C TYR A 670 -20.95 -22.80 9.56
N ARG A 671 -20.38 -22.44 10.70
CA ARG A 671 -20.38 -21.08 11.25
C ARG A 671 -19.09 -20.86 12.03
N THR A 672 -18.48 -19.70 11.83
CA THR A 672 -17.36 -19.22 12.64
C THR A 672 -17.59 -17.77 13.05
N GLU A 673 -17.05 -17.41 14.23
CA GLU A 673 -17.05 -16.04 14.76
C GLU A 673 -15.65 -15.42 14.80
N ASP A 674 -14.62 -16.22 14.51
CA ASP A 674 -13.19 -15.90 14.66
C ASP A 674 -12.38 -16.45 13.46
N CYS A 675 -12.77 -16.06 12.25
CA CYS A 675 -12.03 -16.35 11.03
C CYS A 675 -10.69 -15.59 11.02
N PRO A 676 -9.55 -16.28 10.76
CA PRO A 676 -8.23 -15.65 10.70
C PRO A 676 -7.91 -14.98 9.34
N GLY A 677 -8.74 -15.17 8.32
CA GLY A 677 -8.45 -14.78 6.94
C GLY A 677 -7.46 -15.73 6.24
N GLY A 678 -6.88 -15.28 5.13
CA GLY A 678 -5.98 -16.09 4.31
C GLY A 678 -6.69 -17.23 3.57
N THR A 679 -6.06 -18.39 3.44
CA THR A 679 -6.66 -19.57 2.80
C THR A 679 -7.27 -20.49 3.84
N GLU A 680 -8.60 -20.64 3.83
CA GLU A 680 -9.33 -21.58 4.67
C GLU A 680 -9.79 -22.78 3.87
N THR A 681 -9.62 -24.00 4.41
CA THR A 681 -10.20 -25.21 3.81
C THR A 681 -11.17 -25.84 4.80
N LEU A 682 -12.45 -25.82 4.43
CA LEU A 682 -13.56 -26.37 5.19
C LEU A 682 -13.94 -27.73 4.60
N THR A 683 -14.17 -28.73 5.45
CA THR A 683 -14.56 -30.08 5.02
C THR A 683 -15.69 -30.62 5.87
N TRP A 684 -16.57 -31.41 5.26
CA TRP A 684 -17.70 -32.08 5.90
C TRP A 684 -18.07 -33.37 5.16
N PRO A 685 -18.84 -34.28 5.77
CA PRO A 685 -19.41 -35.43 5.06
C PRO A 685 -20.25 -34.95 3.87
N ALA A 686 -20.09 -35.57 2.70
CA ALA A 686 -20.76 -35.13 1.46
C ALA A 686 -22.29 -34.95 1.66
N GLN A 687 -22.81 -33.80 1.23
CA GLN A 687 -24.24 -33.47 1.27
C GLN A 687 -24.74 -33.03 -0.10
N GLU A 688 -25.93 -33.47 -0.46
CA GLU A 688 -26.58 -33.09 -1.71
C GLU A 688 -27.02 -31.63 -1.67
N ALA A 689 -26.46 -30.81 -2.54
CA ALA A 689 -26.79 -29.39 -2.67
C ALA A 689 -26.75 -28.96 -4.14
N ARG A 690 -27.59 -27.98 -4.50
CA ARG A 690 -27.45 -27.24 -5.76
C ARG A 690 -26.88 -25.85 -5.51
N TYR A 691 -27.26 -25.22 -4.40
CA TYR A 691 -26.84 -23.89 -4.02
C TYR A 691 -25.97 -23.94 -2.77
N ILE A 692 -24.92 -23.14 -2.76
CA ILE A 692 -24.07 -22.90 -1.60
C ILE A 692 -24.08 -21.39 -1.34
N ARG A 693 -24.27 -20.96 -0.10
CA ARG A 693 -24.22 -19.54 0.28
C ARG A 693 -23.20 -19.32 1.38
N LEU A 694 -22.26 -18.41 1.15
CA LEU A 694 -21.45 -17.80 2.19
C LEU A 694 -22.15 -16.53 2.64
N ARG A 695 -22.39 -16.40 3.95
CA ARG A 695 -23.00 -15.20 4.53
C ARG A 695 -22.08 -14.61 5.59
N GLY A 696 -21.58 -13.40 5.36
CA GLY A 696 -20.76 -12.70 6.32
C GLY A 696 -21.59 -12.04 7.41
N HIS A 697 -21.26 -12.32 8.67
CA HIS A 697 -21.93 -11.82 9.87
C HIS A 697 -21.16 -10.72 10.59
N GLY A 698 -19.88 -10.55 10.30
CA GLY A 698 -19.09 -9.43 10.79
C GLY A 698 -17.75 -9.32 10.06
N ARG A 699 -17.38 -8.10 9.68
CA ARG A 699 -16.14 -7.78 8.97
C ARG A 699 -14.94 -7.76 9.90
N ALA A 700 -13.78 -8.19 9.40
CA ALA A 700 -12.52 -8.11 10.13
C ALA A 700 -11.86 -6.73 10.01
N THR A 701 -12.22 -5.98 8.97
CA THR A 701 -11.69 -4.64 8.67
C THR A 701 -12.84 -3.63 8.49
N ALA A 702 -12.51 -2.36 8.22
CA ALA A 702 -13.51 -1.34 7.89
C ALA A 702 -14.10 -1.50 6.47
N TYR A 703 -13.46 -2.30 5.61
CA TYR A 703 -13.88 -2.58 4.23
C TYR A 703 -14.95 -3.68 4.18
N GLY A 704 -15.44 -4.00 2.99
CA GLY A 704 -16.39 -5.12 2.75
C GLY A 704 -15.75 -6.50 2.94
N TYR A 705 -16.45 -7.57 2.55
CA TYR A 705 -15.85 -8.89 2.42
C TYR A 705 -15.24 -9.05 1.04
N SER A 706 -14.03 -9.62 0.95
CA SER A 706 -13.38 -9.87 -0.33
C SER A 706 -12.65 -11.21 -0.37
N LEU A 707 -12.82 -11.90 -1.49
CA LEU A 707 -12.26 -13.22 -1.79
C LEU A 707 -11.56 -13.15 -3.13
N TRP A 708 -10.34 -13.70 -3.21
CA TRP A 708 -9.65 -13.97 -4.47
C TRP A 708 -10.27 -15.17 -5.19
N ASP A 709 -10.70 -16.20 -4.46
CA ASP A 709 -11.26 -17.41 -5.09
C ASP A 709 -12.11 -18.23 -4.10
N VAL A 710 -13.01 -19.05 -4.63
CA VAL A 710 -13.76 -20.08 -3.91
C VAL A 710 -13.75 -21.40 -4.69
N VAL A 711 -13.13 -22.42 -4.10
CA VAL A 711 -13.06 -23.75 -4.68
C VAL A 711 -14.06 -24.67 -3.99
N VAL A 712 -14.99 -25.24 -4.76
CA VAL A 712 -15.97 -26.21 -4.26
C VAL A 712 -15.40 -27.63 -4.33
N HIS A 713 -15.53 -28.39 -3.25
CA HIS A 713 -15.07 -29.79 -3.16
C HIS A 713 -16.25 -30.75 -3.14
N GLY A 714 -16.11 -31.91 -3.80
CA GLY A 714 -17.18 -32.90 -3.84
C GLY A 714 -16.97 -34.04 -4.83
N GLU A 715 -18.01 -34.86 -5.00
CA GLU A 715 -18.07 -36.01 -5.92
C GLU A 715 -19.11 -35.83 -7.03
#